data_AF-A0A2K2H5Q0-F1
#
_entry.id   AF-A0A2K2H5Q0-F1
#
_cell.length_a   1.000
_cell.length_b   1.000
_cell.length_c   1.000
_cell.angle_alpha   90.00
_cell.angle_beta   90.00
_cell.angle_gamma   90.00
#
_symmetry.space_group_name_H-M   'P 1'
#
loop_
_entity.id
_entity.type
_entity.pdbx_description
1 polymer ?
#
loop_
_entity_poly.entity_id
_entity_poly.type
_entity_poly.pdbx_seq_one_letter_code
_entity_poly.pdbx_strand_id
1 'polypeptide(L)'
;MTHRLKSMLGMILLAGLLTAVPLLAAVPNTISYQGVLTDAGGTPLTGSQTVVFRLFSVATGGTPLWEETRNVSLQNGTYQVQLGTVTPLPDTVFSGTPGTWLEVTVGSQTLTPRQHLDSVPYAFQAKRADSAATADNAATQTDLATHAGNPSAHHARYTDAEAVAAATAANMIPGAACSGQGQVLQWDGSQWVCVNLDQLTPSGGHARGFELTDSWGKTWDGVPRPAATWADANAKCQALGGRLPTITELYRNNGTTGTGELTGVLDTTQLWTQIADSTAGNRVQVTLADGSISSLAETSSSAYRCVWPDQTNNGFSGDACYGPAGAECHAKDRFWHVDTYDRPALPYAVAANECRAVDASLPTVRDYQELIQAGLENPGSFWRWASDVKYWYSGGYGHALVGWSGNPQSDWFYTSTSGSGGYSASNSSQRFRCIGRDPSFSGTPIATDPGCKNGDCFTLTTGKTLLVADNQNRAEARFADAAEACRALGADLPDAGEFGDLVRAGWGNGNGILWASEPVYWYNGNYGVVMLSFSGTGSADWSISSSTMSLADPAGFWPYRCVWHEKVEPVMNHCKQNERAVWNGSGYSCQAATAGDSGGNANPGGIQLVDNWGNAWDLLQRAQADYATASATCQGLGGRLPTATEVYRVRANQTLATTIGDANSTSYLWTLNPSATAGQRSTIRVSDGDVSALAETSVTPYRCVWPGAAGDIFGSRACYGDPAASDGCFTTSDLRSDSYDRASLTQPAAAWECAFYGGRLPDLNDLQSLIHAGAPNGSGNNLWSAEPIFMYNGNTYGYATFGWSGTGTAGWTPDGYYMTFSLAPGTALSPFRCVYSNQLK
;
A
#
# COMPACT_ATOMS: atom_id res chain seq x y z
N MET A 1 -76.28 -8.40 25.02
CA MET A 1 -75.74 -9.55 25.79
C MET A 1 -74.55 -10.12 25.02
N THR A 2 -73.40 -9.46 25.11
CA THR A 2 -72.24 -9.68 24.22
C THR A 2 -70.93 -9.50 25.00
N HIS A 3 -70.86 -9.99 26.24
CA HIS A 3 -69.68 -9.85 27.10
C HIS A 3 -69.26 -11.11 27.88
N ARG A 4 -69.77 -12.31 27.56
CA ARG A 4 -69.36 -13.55 28.26
C ARG A 4 -68.68 -14.63 27.42
N LEU A 5 -68.32 -14.34 26.16
CA LEU A 5 -67.62 -15.31 25.29
C LEU A 5 -66.13 -14.99 25.03
N LYS A 6 -65.61 -13.86 25.53
CA LYS A 6 -64.20 -13.45 25.31
C LYS A 6 -63.24 -13.82 26.45
N SER A 7 -63.73 -14.37 27.56
CA SER A 7 -62.88 -14.62 28.75
C SER A 7 -62.45 -16.09 28.96
N MET A 8 -62.91 -17.04 28.14
CA MET A 8 -62.54 -18.47 28.28
C MET A 8 -61.58 -18.99 27.19
N LEU A 9 -61.32 -18.23 26.12
CA LEU A 9 -60.34 -18.62 25.09
C LEU A 9 -58.90 -18.13 25.40
N GLY A 10 -58.73 -17.25 26.40
CA GLY A 10 -57.43 -16.66 26.77
C GLY A 10 -56.61 -17.48 27.77
N MET A 11 -57.16 -18.55 28.36
CA MET A 11 -56.48 -19.29 29.44
C MET A 11 -55.97 -20.67 29.03
N ILE A 12 -56.26 -21.13 27.81
CA ILE A 12 -55.75 -22.41 27.26
C ILE A 12 -54.59 -22.20 26.28
N LEU A 13 -54.38 -20.99 25.74
CA LEU A 13 -53.25 -20.68 24.86
C LEU A 13 -51.95 -20.27 25.59
N LEU A 14 -51.95 -20.15 26.92
CA LEU A 14 -50.77 -19.70 27.69
C LEU A 14 -50.07 -20.84 28.49
N ALA A 15 -50.48 -22.11 28.32
CA ALA A 15 -49.87 -23.26 29.00
C ALA A 15 -49.04 -24.17 28.08
N GLY A 16 -48.88 -23.83 26.80
CA GLY A 16 -48.20 -24.67 25.80
C GLY A 16 -46.78 -24.25 25.43
N LEU A 17 -46.21 -23.23 26.06
CA LEU A 17 -44.95 -22.62 25.64
C LEU A 17 -43.83 -22.80 26.66
N LEU A 18 -43.47 -24.05 27.02
CA LEU A 18 -42.21 -24.32 27.73
C LEU A 18 -41.79 -25.81 27.68
N THR A 19 -41.37 -26.31 26.50
CA THR A 19 -40.42 -27.44 26.40
C THR A 19 -39.62 -27.32 25.10
N ALA A 20 -38.62 -26.43 25.08
CA ALA A 20 -37.55 -26.53 24.09
C ALA A 20 -36.62 -27.66 24.55
N VAL A 21 -36.73 -28.84 23.93
CA VAL A 21 -35.73 -29.89 24.08
C VAL A 21 -34.48 -29.40 23.32
N PRO A 22 -33.31 -29.25 23.97
CA PRO A 22 -32.10 -28.96 23.24
C PRO A 22 -31.76 -30.19 22.38
N LEU A 23 -31.91 -30.06 21.07
CA LEU A 23 -31.21 -30.94 20.13
C LEU A 23 -29.73 -30.59 20.26
N LEU A 24 -28.97 -31.45 20.96
CA LEU A 24 -27.52 -31.46 20.87
C LEU A 24 -27.18 -31.78 19.41
N ALA A 25 -26.87 -30.75 18.63
CA ALA A 25 -26.28 -30.94 17.31
C ALA A 25 -24.93 -31.61 17.51
N ALA A 26 -24.82 -32.89 17.14
CA ALA A 26 -23.56 -33.60 17.15
C ALA A 26 -22.62 -32.89 16.17
N VAL A 27 -21.48 -32.41 16.68
CA VAL A 27 -20.40 -31.86 15.85
C VAL A 27 -20.02 -32.94 14.82
N PRO A 28 -20.06 -32.65 13.51
CA PRO A 28 -19.69 -33.62 12.49
C PRO A 28 -18.21 -34.04 12.65
N ASN A 29 -17.95 -35.34 12.76
CA ASN A 29 -16.60 -35.91 12.82
C ASN A 29 -15.98 -35.98 11.43
N THR A 30 -15.70 -34.82 10.84
CA THR A 30 -15.21 -34.68 9.46
C THR A 30 -14.05 -33.71 9.35
N ILE A 31 -13.11 -33.95 8.45
CA ILE A 31 -11.92 -33.11 8.23
C ILE A 31 -12.00 -32.46 6.85
N SER A 32 -11.94 -31.13 6.78
CA SER A 32 -11.79 -30.42 5.50
C SER A 32 -10.34 -30.53 5.03
N TYR A 33 -10.14 -31.01 3.82
CA TYR A 33 -8.82 -31.18 3.20
C TYR A 33 -8.83 -30.57 1.79
N GLN A 34 -7.74 -29.89 1.43
CA GLN A 34 -7.55 -29.29 0.11
C GLN A 34 -6.17 -29.63 -0.43
N GLY A 35 -6.05 -29.75 -1.74
CA GLY A 35 -4.78 -30.06 -2.39
C GLY A 35 -4.73 -29.58 -3.83
N VAL A 36 -3.52 -29.56 -4.38
CA VAL A 36 -3.25 -29.28 -5.80
C VAL A 36 -2.63 -30.53 -6.42
N LEU A 37 -3.18 -30.98 -7.56
CA LEU A 37 -2.66 -32.09 -8.35
C LEU A 37 -2.13 -31.56 -9.69
N THR A 38 -0.87 -31.86 -9.96
CA THR A 38 -0.20 -31.59 -11.25
C THR A 38 0.26 -32.89 -11.89
N ASP A 39 0.50 -32.88 -13.20
CA ASP A 39 1.23 -33.94 -13.87
C ASP A 39 2.75 -33.86 -13.59
N ALA A 40 3.52 -34.79 -14.17
CA ALA A 40 4.98 -34.84 -14.03
C ALA A 40 5.72 -33.63 -14.64
N GLY A 41 5.05 -32.85 -15.49
CA GLY A 41 5.57 -31.60 -16.07
C GLY A 41 5.20 -30.35 -15.26
N GLY A 42 4.48 -30.49 -14.13
CA GLY A 42 4.00 -29.37 -13.33
C GLY A 42 2.70 -28.74 -13.85
N THR A 43 2.06 -29.31 -14.87
CA THR A 43 0.79 -28.80 -15.40
C THR A 43 -0.36 -29.21 -14.47
N PRO A 44 -1.21 -28.28 -14.01
CA PRO A 44 -2.35 -28.62 -13.17
C PRO A 44 -3.34 -29.56 -13.87
N LEU A 45 -3.73 -30.63 -13.20
CA LEU A 45 -4.72 -31.58 -13.73
C LEU A 45 -6.13 -30.97 -13.71
N THR A 46 -6.97 -31.33 -14.68
CA THR A 46 -8.37 -30.88 -14.77
C THR A 46 -9.31 -32.07 -14.95
N GLY A 47 -10.57 -31.93 -14.52
CA GLY A 47 -11.57 -33.00 -14.59
C GLY A 47 -11.72 -33.82 -13.29
N SER A 48 -12.48 -34.91 -13.34
CA SER A 48 -12.75 -35.74 -12.16
C SER A 48 -11.66 -36.80 -11.97
N GLN A 49 -11.12 -36.92 -10.77
CA GLN A 49 -10.12 -37.93 -10.39
C GLN A 49 -10.62 -38.75 -9.19
N THR A 50 -10.37 -40.06 -9.23
CA THR A 50 -10.58 -40.93 -8.07
C THR A 50 -9.34 -40.87 -7.17
N VAL A 51 -9.54 -40.41 -5.95
CA VAL A 51 -8.51 -40.20 -4.94
C VAL A 51 -8.84 -41.04 -3.71
N VAL A 52 -7.87 -41.81 -3.23
CA VAL A 52 -7.97 -42.59 -2.01
C VAL A 52 -7.16 -41.91 -0.91
N PHE A 53 -7.82 -41.62 0.20
CA PHE A 53 -7.25 -40.99 1.39
C PHE A 53 -7.08 -42.05 2.47
N ARG A 54 -5.91 -42.12 3.08
CA ARG A 54 -5.62 -43.05 4.19
C ARG A 54 -4.95 -42.33 5.34
N LEU A 55 -5.35 -42.68 6.56
CA LEU A 55 -4.71 -42.17 7.78
C LEU A 55 -3.84 -43.26 8.41
N PHE A 56 -2.65 -42.90 8.88
CA PHE A 56 -1.69 -43.80 9.52
C PHE A 56 -1.19 -43.24 10.84
N SER A 57 -0.73 -44.11 11.73
CA SER A 57 -0.03 -43.76 12.98
C SER A 57 1.49 -43.61 12.83
N VAL A 58 2.01 -43.76 11.60
CA VAL A 58 3.45 -43.67 11.27
C VAL A 58 3.65 -43.02 9.90
N ALA A 59 4.77 -42.31 9.73
CA ALA A 59 5.12 -41.60 8.51
C ALA A 59 5.39 -42.54 7.31
N THR A 60 5.87 -43.77 7.54
CA THR A 60 6.15 -44.78 6.51
C THR A 60 5.73 -46.18 6.98
N GLY A 61 5.25 -47.03 6.07
CA GLY A 61 4.76 -48.38 6.41
C GLY A 61 3.47 -48.36 7.25
N GLY A 62 3.28 -49.39 8.08
CA GLY A 62 2.11 -49.54 8.97
C GLY A 62 0.80 -49.91 8.26
N THR A 63 -0.22 -50.22 9.05
CA THR A 63 -1.59 -50.46 8.56
C THR A 63 -2.41 -49.17 8.63
N PRO A 64 -3.27 -48.87 7.64
CA PRO A 64 -4.11 -47.68 7.69
C PRO A 64 -5.09 -47.78 8.86
N LEU A 65 -5.19 -46.70 9.64
CA LEU A 65 -6.18 -46.51 10.70
C LEU A 65 -7.58 -46.24 10.12
N TRP A 66 -7.61 -45.65 8.92
CA TRP A 66 -8.83 -45.28 8.23
C TRP A 66 -8.56 -45.11 6.73
N GLU A 67 -9.57 -45.36 5.91
CA GLU A 67 -9.51 -45.22 4.45
C GLU A 67 -10.85 -44.73 3.88
N GLU A 68 -10.79 -43.78 2.95
CA GLU A 68 -11.93 -43.30 2.17
C GLU A 68 -11.55 -43.06 0.72
N THR A 69 -12.40 -43.52 -0.20
CA THR A 69 -12.25 -43.26 -1.64
C THR A 69 -13.23 -42.19 -2.07
N ARG A 70 -12.76 -41.20 -2.82
CA ARG A 70 -13.55 -40.05 -3.31
C ARG A 70 -13.29 -39.77 -4.77
N ASN A 71 -14.35 -39.45 -5.50
CA ASN A 71 -14.22 -38.78 -6.78
C ASN A 71 -14.20 -37.27 -6.51
N VAL A 72 -13.08 -36.62 -6.77
CA VAL A 72 -12.91 -35.17 -6.63
C VAL A 72 -12.91 -34.52 -8.01
N SER A 73 -13.58 -33.39 -8.16
CA SER A 73 -13.49 -32.58 -9.38
C SER A 73 -12.39 -31.54 -9.22
N LEU A 74 -11.44 -31.54 -10.15
CA LEU A 74 -10.33 -30.60 -10.16
C LEU A 74 -10.66 -29.40 -11.04
N GLN A 75 -10.41 -28.20 -10.51
CA GLN A 75 -10.38 -26.95 -11.27
C GLN A 75 -9.00 -26.33 -11.13
N ASN A 76 -8.27 -26.19 -12.24
CA ASN A 76 -6.87 -25.74 -12.26
C ASN A 76 -5.97 -26.50 -11.26
N GLY A 77 -6.09 -27.83 -11.20
CA GLY A 77 -5.36 -28.70 -10.28
C GLY A 77 -5.86 -28.68 -8.84
N THR A 78 -6.67 -27.71 -8.42
CA THR A 78 -7.15 -27.59 -7.05
C THR A 78 -8.37 -28.48 -6.79
N TYR A 79 -8.44 -29.07 -5.60
CA TYR A 79 -9.64 -29.72 -5.08
C TYR A 79 -9.81 -29.46 -3.59
N GLN A 80 -11.06 -29.54 -3.13
CA GLN A 80 -11.44 -29.54 -1.73
C GLN A 80 -12.36 -30.73 -1.46
N VAL A 81 -12.14 -31.41 -0.33
CA VAL A 81 -12.89 -32.59 0.08
C VAL A 81 -13.09 -32.59 1.58
N GLN A 82 -14.24 -33.09 2.03
CA GLN A 82 -14.53 -33.29 3.45
C GLN A 82 -14.44 -34.78 3.76
N LEU A 83 -13.34 -35.19 4.40
CA LEU A 83 -13.03 -36.56 4.79
C LEU A 83 -13.90 -36.98 5.98
N GLY A 84 -14.35 -38.23 6.00
CA GLY A 84 -15.25 -38.75 7.05
C GLY A 84 -16.73 -38.70 6.66
N THR A 85 -17.06 -38.21 5.46
CA THR A 85 -18.44 -38.08 4.97
C THR A 85 -18.93 -39.34 4.25
N VAL A 86 -18.02 -40.14 3.67
CA VAL A 86 -18.36 -41.40 3.00
C VAL A 86 -18.02 -42.58 3.90
N THR A 87 -16.80 -42.61 4.46
CA THR A 87 -16.41 -43.57 5.50
C THR A 87 -16.29 -42.80 6.80
N PRO A 88 -17.20 -42.95 7.78
CA PRO A 88 -17.13 -42.21 9.04
C PRO A 88 -15.76 -42.33 9.71
N LEU A 89 -15.19 -41.21 10.16
CA LEU A 89 -13.93 -41.19 10.90
C LEU A 89 -14.16 -41.69 12.34
N PRO A 90 -13.49 -42.77 12.78
CA PRO A 90 -13.63 -43.22 14.16
C PRO A 90 -12.88 -42.29 15.12
N ASP A 91 -13.48 -42.04 16.28
CA ASP A 91 -12.89 -41.18 17.34
C ASP A 91 -11.52 -41.69 17.84
N THR A 92 -11.22 -42.96 17.58
CA THR A 92 -9.96 -43.60 17.98
C THR A 92 -8.75 -43.18 17.15
N VAL A 93 -8.96 -42.63 15.94
CA VAL A 93 -7.85 -42.27 15.03
C VAL A 93 -6.94 -41.21 15.65
N PHE A 94 -7.52 -40.28 16.42
CA PHE A 94 -6.82 -39.18 17.06
C PHE A 94 -6.56 -39.40 18.56
N SER A 95 -6.88 -40.58 19.09
CA SER A 95 -6.76 -40.89 20.53
C SER A 95 -5.59 -41.80 20.87
N GLY A 96 -4.64 -41.28 21.64
CA GLY A 96 -3.50 -42.03 22.15
C GLY A 96 -2.36 -42.23 21.15
N THR A 97 -2.46 -41.68 19.94
CA THR A 97 -1.45 -41.71 18.89
C THR A 97 -0.69 -40.38 18.83
N PRO A 98 0.65 -40.35 18.98
CA PRO A 98 1.46 -39.13 19.02
C PRO A 98 1.62 -38.40 17.66
N GLY A 99 0.82 -38.75 16.66
CA GLY A 99 0.84 -38.21 15.31
C GLY A 99 -0.08 -39.02 14.39
N THR A 100 -0.65 -38.37 13.38
CA THR A 100 -1.52 -38.98 12.37
C THR A 100 -1.08 -38.45 11.01
N TRP A 101 -0.86 -39.34 10.06
CA TRP A 101 -0.35 -39.00 8.73
C TRP A 101 -1.38 -39.32 7.67
N LEU A 102 -1.62 -38.37 6.76
CA LEU A 102 -2.47 -38.51 5.59
C LEU A 102 -1.64 -38.95 4.38
N GLU A 103 -2.02 -40.08 3.81
CA GLU A 103 -1.56 -40.56 2.52
C GLU A 103 -2.65 -40.31 1.47
N VAL A 104 -2.23 -39.78 0.32
CA VAL A 104 -3.12 -39.48 -0.81
C VAL A 104 -2.67 -40.33 -1.99
N THR A 105 -3.56 -41.16 -2.53
CA THR A 105 -3.32 -41.96 -3.73
C THR A 105 -4.26 -41.51 -4.84
N VAL A 106 -3.72 -41.07 -5.97
CA VAL A 106 -4.49 -40.64 -7.13
C VAL A 106 -4.35 -41.70 -8.22
N GLY A 107 -5.44 -42.37 -8.58
CA GLY A 107 -5.38 -43.54 -9.48
C GLY A 107 -4.47 -44.64 -8.90
N SER A 108 -3.37 -44.96 -9.58
CA SER A 108 -2.37 -45.94 -9.15
C SER A 108 -1.12 -45.32 -8.52
N GLN A 109 -1.07 -44.00 -8.34
CA GLN A 109 0.10 -43.27 -7.85
C GLN A 109 -0.13 -42.80 -6.42
N THR A 110 0.72 -43.24 -5.50
CA THR A 110 0.70 -42.77 -4.10
C THR A 110 1.65 -41.59 -3.95
N LEU A 111 1.15 -40.47 -3.45
CA LEU A 111 1.94 -39.27 -3.21
C LEU A 111 2.77 -39.44 -1.92
N THR A 112 4.06 -39.15 -2.01
CA THR A 112 5.02 -39.25 -0.89
C THR A 112 5.80 -37.94 -0.72
N PRO A 113 6.14 -37.52 0.52
CA PRO A 113 5.87 -38.21 1.79
C PRO A 113 4.41 -38.04 2.27
N ARG A 114 3.98 -38.86 3.22
CA ARG A 114 2.68 -38.68 3.89
C ARG A 114 2.67 -37.35 4.64
N GLN A 115 1.55 -36.65 4.59
CA GLN A 115 1.40 -35.34 5.23
C GLN A 115 1.04 -35.53 6.70
N HIS A 116 1.80 -34.91 7.61
CA HIS A 116 1.44 -34.90 9.02
C HIS A 116 0.19 -34.03 9.21
N LEU A 117 -0.78 -34.51 9.99
CA LEU A 117 -1.94 -33.73 10.37
C LEU A 117 -1.65 -33.07 11.72
N ASP A 118 -1.80 -31.74 11.78
CA ASP A 118 -1.52 -30.93 12.98
C ASP A 118 -2.80 -30.64 13.79
N SER A 119 -2.78 -29.60 14.64
CA SER A 119 -3.70 -29.36 15.77
C SER A 119 -5.20 -29.40 15.46
N VAL A 120 -5.62 -29.10 14.22
CA VAL A 120 -7.03 -28.93 13.85
C VAL A 120 -7.82 -30.26 13.93
N PRO A 121 -7.37 -31.38 13.31
CA PRO A 121 -7.95 -32.71 13.54
C PRO A 121 -7.94 -33.19 15.00
N TYR A 122 -7.01 -32.75 15.86
CA TYR A 122 -6.99 -33.17 17.27
C TYR A 122 -8.00 -32.43 18.15
N ALA A 123 -8.64 -31.37 17.65
CA ALA A 123 -9.71 -30.67 18.36
C ALA A 123 -10.93 -31.57 18.66
N PHE A 124 -11.10 -32.71 17.96
CA PHE A 124 -12.09 -33.73 18.31
C PHE A 124 -11.94 -34.25 19.75
N GLN A 125 -10.73 -34.17 20.33
CA GLN A 125 -10.48 -34.57 21.72
C GLN A 125 -11.11 -33.65 22.75
N ALA A 126 -11.41 -32.40 22.40
CA ALA A 126 -12.13 -31.48 23.28
C ALA A 126 -13.53 -32.01 23.64
N LYS A 127 -14.12 -32.87 22.81
CA LYS A 127 -15.39 -33.57 23.07
C LYS A 127 -15.32 -34.50 24.30
N ARG A 128 -14.12 -34.94 24.71
CA ARG A 128 -13.92 -35.71 25.96
C ARG A 128 -13.87 -34.85 27.21
N ALA A 129 -13.71 -33.53 27.10
CA ALA A 129 -13.75 -32.63 28.25
C ALA A 129 -15.12 -32.64 28.97
N ASP A 130 -16.21 -32.98 28.27
CA ASP A 130 -17.53 -33.19 28.88
C ASP A 130 -17.56 -34.37 29.87
N SER A 131 -16.64 -35.33 29.75
CA SER A 131 -16.49 -36.43 30.71
C SER A 131 -15.62 -36.08 31.92
N ALA A 132 -14.92 -34.94 31.93
CA ALA A 132 -14.12 -34.48 33.06
C ALA A 132 -14.98 -34.16 34.31
N ALA A 133 -16.23 -33.69 34.11
CA ALA A 133 -17.18 -33.47 35.20
C ALA A 133 -17.56 -34.76 35.96
N THR A 134 -17.36 -35.94 35.35
CA THR A 134 -17.55 -37.24 36.04
C THR A 134 -16.29 -37.75 36.75
N ALA A 135 -15.10 -37.23 36.41
CA ALA A 135 -13.83 -37.62 37.01
C ALA A 135 -13.54 -36.92 38.35
N ASP A 136 -14.09 -35.70 38.56
CA ASP A 136 -13.93 -34.94 39.81
C ASP A 136 -14.51 -35.65 41.05
N ASN A 137 -15.43 -36.61 40.87
CA ASN A 137 -15.99 -37.39 41.97
C ASN A 137 -15.16 -38.64 42.35
N ALA A 138 -14.12 -38.99 41.60
CA ALA A 138 -13.30 -40.18 41.85
C ALA A 138 -11.99 -39.89 42.60
N ALA A 139 -11.57 -38.63 42.71
CA ALA A 139 -10.24 -38.25 43.21
C ALA A 139 -10.16 -37.92 44.73
N THR A 140 -11.24 -38.07 45.51
CA THR A 140 -11.31 -37.50 46.87
C THR A 140 -10.82 -38.37 48.03
N GLN A 141 -10.06 -39.47 47.83
CA GLN A 141 -9.65 -40.28 48.99
C GLN A 141 -8.23 -40.86 49.06
N THR A 142 -7.29 -40.55 48.16
CA THR A 142 -5.95 -41.19 48.28
C THR A 142 -4.72 -40.31 48.05
N ASP A 143 -4.81 -39.17 47.35
CA ASP A 143 -3.59 -38.36 47.05
C ASP A 143 -3.31 -37.19 48.01
N LEU A 144 -4.21 -36.91 48.96
CA LEU A 144 -4.07 -35.77 49.87
C LEU A 144 -3.08 -36.01 51.03
N ALA A 145 -2.62 -37.25 51.26
CA ALA A 145 -1.68 -37.56 52.35
C ALA A 145 -0.19 -37.41 51.96
N THR A 146 0.12 -37.35 50.66
CA THR A 146 1.51 -37.36 50.15
C THR A 146 2.01 -35.99 49.66
N HIS A 147 1.15 -34.96 49.57
CA HIS A 147 1.47 -33.72 48.86
C HIS A 147 1.55 -32.44 49.72
N ALA A 148 1.53 -32.52 51.05
CA ALA A 148 1.60 -31.34 51.93
C ALA A 148 3.02 -30.73 52.12
N GLY A 149 3.94 -30.93 51.17
CA GLY A 149 5.39 -30.72 51.40
C GLY A 149 6.13 -29.62 50.63
N ASN A 150 5.71 -29.17 49.44
CA ASN A 150 6.49 -28.16 48.69
C ASN A 150 5.73 -27.53 47.49
N PRO A 151 5.33 -26.24 47.53
CA PRO A 151 4.68 -25.56 46.40
C PRO A 151 5.62 -25.16 45.24
N SER A 152 6.92 -25.47 45.29
CA SER A 152 7.89 -25.05 44.25
C SER A 152 8.19 -26.11 43.18
N ALA A 153 7.50 -27.25 43.15
CA ALA A 153 7.87 -28.38 42.28
C ALA A 153 7.18 -28.42 40.90
N HIS A 154 6.29 -27.50 40.55
CA HIS A 154 5.53 -27.63 39.29
C HIS A 154 6.24 -27.10 38.04
N HIS A 155 7.36 -26.38 38.17
CA HIS A 155 8.15 -25.87 37.04
C HIS A 155 9.49 -26.60 36.83
N ALA A 156 9.76 -27.67 37.59
CA ALA A 156 11.09 -28.29 37.61
C ALA A 156 11.07 -29.81 37.34
N ARG A 157 10.28 -30.28 36.36
CA ARG A 157 10.43 -31.64 35.80
C ARG A 157 10.05 -31.71 34.32
N TYR A 158 10.81 -31.02 33.50
CA TYR A 158 11.69 -31.69 32.53
C TYR A 158 12.97 -30.88 32.56
N THR A 159 14.04 -31.44 33.11
CA THR A 159 15.34 -30.88 32.77
C THR A 159 15.58 -31.23 31.30
N ASP A 160 16.14 -30.31 30.52
CA ASP A 160 16.49 -30.57 29.11
C ASP A 160 17.28 -31.88 28.95
N ALA A 161 18.01 -32.29 29.99
CA ALA A 161 18.75 -33.54 30.08
C ALA A 161 17.88 -34.82 30.03
N GLU A 162 16.69 -34.85 30.65
CA GLU A 162 15.84 -36.06 30.68
C GLU A 162 15.04 -36.24 29.38
N ALA A 163 14.60 -35.13 28.78
CA ALA A 163 13.97 -35.14 27.45
C ALA A 163 14.97 -35.50 26.34
N VAL A 164 16.20 -34.96 26.41
CA VAL A 164 17.30 -35.33 25.51
C VAL A 164 17.70 -36.80 25.70
N ALA A 165 17.71 -37.32 26.93
CA ALA A 165 18.01 -38.73 27.21
C ALA A 165 16.94 -39.68 26.66
N ALA A 166 15.65 -39.33 26.76
CA ALA A 166 14.56 -40.10 26.17
C ALA A 166 14.60 -40.09 24.63
N ALA A 167 14.95 -38.95 24.01
CA ALA A 167 15.05 -38.80 22.56
C ALA A 167 16.30 -39.50 21.97
N THR A 168 17.42 -39.52 22.71
CA THR A 168 18.63 -40.29 22.32
C THR A 168 18.43 -41.79 22.51
N ALA A 169 17.73 -42.23 23.57
CA ALA A 169 17.41 -43.64 23.78
C ALA A 169 16.44 -44.22 22.72
N ALA A 170 15.62 -43.37 22.09
CA ALA A 170 14.70 -43.76 21.02
C ALA A 170 15.31 -43.68 19.60
N ASN A 171 16.59 -43.31 19.45
CA ASN A 171 17.27 -43.15 18.16
C ASN A 171 16.57 -42.14 17.20
N MET A 172 15.80 -41.18 17.76
CA MET A 172 15.01 -40.20 17.00
C MET A 172 15.76 -38.90 16.68
N ILE A 173 16.95 -38.69 17.28
CA ILE A 173 17.81 -37.53 17.01
C ILE A 173 19.25 -38.03 16.81
N PRO A 174 19.90 -37.80 15.65
CA PRO A 174 21.31 -38.15 15.48
C PRO A 174 22.18 -37.21 16.31
N GLY A 175 22.82 -37.75 17.36
CA GLY A 175 24.19 -37.48 17.83
C GLY A 175 24.71 -36.06 18.13
N ALA A 176 24.06 -34.97 17.75
CA ALA A 176 24.54 -33.61 17.98
C ALA A 176 23.37 -32.71 18.38
N ALA A 177 23.11 -32.62 19.68
CA ALA A 177 22.39 -31.45 20.20
C ALA A 177 23.23 -30.22 19.86
N CYS A 178 22.62 -29.21 19.23
CA CYS A 178 23.33 -28.00 18.87
C CYS A 178 23.96 -27.36 20.11
N SER A 179 25.28 -27.19 20.10
CA SER A 179 26.04 -26.74 21.27
C SER A 179 26.18 -25.22 21.35
N GLY A 180 25.75 -24.48 20.33
CA GLY A 180 25.70 -23.01 20.35
C GLY A 180 24.44 -22.49 21.03
N GLN A 181 24.57 -21.44 21.84
CA GLN A 181 23.39 -20.71 22.34
C GLN A 181 22.61 -20.13 21.15
N GLY A 182 21.28 -20.27 21.17
CA GLY A 182 20.43 -19.77 20.09
C GLY A 182 20.42 -20.66 18.84
N GLN A 183 20.80 -21.93 18.93
CA GLN A 183 20.71 -22.88 17.82
C GLN A 183 19.58 -23.88 18.00
N VAL A 184 18.93 -24.22 16.89
CA VAL A 184 17.92 -25.28 16.81
C VAL A 184 18.29 -26.30 15.73
N LEU A 185 17.82 -27.52 15.92
CA LEU A 185 17.93 -28.57 14.90
C LEU A 185 16.88 -28.33 13.82
N GLN A 186 17.32 -28.13 12.57
CA GLN A 186 16.48 -28.05 11.39
C GLN A 186 16.77 -29.23 10.47
N TRP A 187 15.72 -29.82 9.88
CA TRP A 187 15.88 -30.84 8.84
C TRP A 187 16.10 -30.16 7.48
N ASP A 188 17.24 -30.41 6.82
CA ASP A 188 17.58 -29.78 5.52
C ASP A 188 17.02 -30.53 4.29
N GLY A 189 16.23 -31.58 4.53
CA GLY A 189 15.75 -32.50 3.49
C GLY A 189 16.54 -33.81 3.40
N SER A 190 17.70 -33.90 4.04
CA SER A 190 18.58 -35.08 4.03
C SER A 190 19.18 -35.44 5.39
N GLN A 191 19.43 -34.45 6.25
CA GLN A 191 20.01 -34.62 7.58
C GLN A 191 19.54 -33.51 8.52
N TRP A 192 19.70 -33.75 9.83
CA TRP A 192 19.49 -32.73 10.85
C TRP A 192 20.73 -31.85 10.93
N VAL A 193 20.55 -30.55 10.71
CA VAL A 193 21.61 -29.53 10.79
C VAL A 193 21.31 -28.55 11.91
N CYS A 194 22.36 -28.00 12.52
CA CYS A 194 22.21 -26.93 13.49
C CYS A 194 22.15 -25.59 12.77
N VAL A 195 21.07 -24.84 13.02
CA VAL A 195 20.85 -23.53 12.43
C VAL A 195 20.63 -22.52 13.55
N ASN A 196 21.16 -21.32 13.38
CA ASN A 196 20.98 -20.26 14.36
C ASN A 196 19.55 -19.68 14.24
N LEU A 197 18.90 -19.44 15.37
CA LEU A 197 17.54 -18.90 15.45
C LEU A 197 17.42 -17.48 14.87
N ASP A 198 18.50 -16.69 14.90
CA ASP A 198 18.60 -15.37 14.27
C ASP A 198 18.56 -15.44 12.73
N GLN A 199 18.83 -16.61 12.15
CA GLN A 199 18.70 -16.88 10.71
C GLN A 199 17.33 -17.45 10.32
N LEU A 200 16.52 -17.85 11.31
CA LEU A 200 15.23 -18.51 11.09
C LEU A 200 14.03 -17.66 11.46
N THR A 201 14.19 -16.74 12.41
CA THR A 201 13.09 -15.96 12.98
C THR A 201 13.53 -14.53 13.21
N PRO A 202 12.66 -13.52 12.97
CA PRO A 202 12.98 -12.13 13.26
C PRO A 202 13.32 -11.88 14.75
N SER A 203 12.80 -12.69 15.66
CA SER A 203 13.11 -12.56 17.10
C SER A 203 14.44 -13.16 17.51
N GLY A 204 15.10 -13.94 16.66
CA GLY A 204 16.27 -14.73 17.05
C GLY A 204 15.97 -15.74 18.18
N GLY A 205 14.72 -16.19 18.32
CA GLY A 205 14.26 -17.05 19.40
C GLY A 205 14.08 -16.33 20.75
N HIS A 206 14.05 -15.00 20.76
CA HIS A 206 13.89 -14.22 21.99
C HIS A 206 12.42 -13.91 22.35
N ALA A 207 11.46 -14.32 21.51
CA ALA A 207 10.03 -14.21 21.78
C ALA A 207 9.64 -14.94 23.08
N ARG A 208 8.84 -14.28 23.93
CA ARG A 208 8.36 -14.88 25.17
C ARG A 208 7.15 -15.79 24.89
N GLY A 209 7.29 -17.06 25.25
CA GLY A 209 6.27 -18.07 24.97
C GLY A 209 6.51 -18.67 23.58
N PHE A 210 5.74 -18.21 22.60
CA PHE A 210 5.89 -18.57 21.19
C PHE A 210 5.98 -17.29 20.36
N GLU A 211 6.51 -17.42 19.15
CA GLU A 211 6.55 -16.33 18.19
C GLU A 211 5.19 -16.18 17.51
N LEU A 212 4.68 -14.94 17.44
CA LEU A 212 3.45 -14.60 16.74
C LEU A 212 3.75 -13.62 15.62
N THR A 213 3.31 -13.93 14.40
CA THR A 213 3.34 -12.98 13.28
C THR A 213 1.93 -12.46 13.05
N ASP A 214 1.75 -11.13 13.09
CA ASP A 214 0.45 -10.51 12.81
C ASP A 214 0.16 -10.44 11.30
N SER A 215 -1.07 -10.08 10.95
CA SER A 215 -1.51 -9.94 9.56
C SER A 215 -0.71 -8.91 8.73
N TRP A 216 0.12 -8.07 9.36
CA TRP A 216 1.00 -7.11 8.70
C TRP A 216 2.46 -7.58 8.68
N GLY A 217 2.74 -8.82 9.03
CA GLY A 217 4.07 -9.40 9.00
C GLY A 217 4.96 -9.02 10.19
N LYS A 218 4.44 -8.30 11.20
CA LYS A 218 5.23 -7.98 12.40
C LYS A 218 5.31 -9.18 13.31
N THR A 219 6.49 -9.40 13.88
CA THR A 219 6.75 -10.53 14.78
C THR A 219 6.72 -10.07 16.23
N TRP A 220 6.07 -10.83 17.10
CA TRP A 220 5.71 -10.42 18.46
C TRP A 220 6.05 -11.47 19.50
N ASP A 221 6.19 -11.02 20.76
CA ASP A 221 6.05 -11.90 21.91
C ASP A 221 4.66 -12.54 21.92
N GLY A 222 4.58 -13.87 22.06
CA GLY A 222 3.33 -14.60 22.22
C GLY A 222 2.63 -14.35 23.55
N VAL A 223 3.38 -13.98 24.60
CA VAL A 223 2.86 -13.70 25.94
C VAL A 223 3.45 -12.39 26.48
N PRO A 224 2.67 -11.54 27.18
CA PRO A 224 3.19 -10.34 27.82
C PRO A 224 4.35 -10.64 28.77
N ARG A 225 5.32 -9.73 28.80
CA ARG A 225 6.43 -9.74 29.75
C ARG A 225 5.98 -9.15 31.09
N PRO A 226 6.65 -9.53 32.20
CA PRO A 226 6.35 -8.97 33.52
C PRO A 226 6.42 -7.44 33.53
N ALA A 227 5.59 -6.82 34.36
CA ALA A 227 5.52 -5.37 34.43
C ALA A 227 6.87 -4.75 34.80
N ALA A 228 7.25 -3.69 34.09
CA ALA A 228 8.49 -2.95 34.31
C ALA A 228 8.27 -1.46 34.05
N THR A 229 9.21 -0.63 34.51
CA THR A 229 9.25 0.79 34.12
C THR A 229 9.40 0.89 32.61
N TRP A 230 8.97 2.01 32.02
CA TRP A 230 9.09 2.18 30.57
C TRP A 230 10.54 2.07 30.10
N ALA A 231 11.48 2.68 30.84
CA ALA A 231 12.90 2.66 30.51
C ALA A 231 13.48 1.23 30.52
N ASP A 232 13.14 0.43 31.53
CA ASP A 232 13.59 -0.96 31.63
C ASP A 232 12.96 -1.84 30.55
N ALA A 233 11.66 -1.66 30.28
CA ALA A 233 10.95 -2.38 29.23
C ALA A 233 11.53 -2.08 27.85
N ASN A 234 11.78 -0.80 27.54
CA ASN A 234 12.37 -0.37 26.28
C ASN A 234 13.80 -0.90 26.11
N ALA A 235 14.65 -0.73 27.12
CA ALA A 235 16.01 -1.25 27.10
C ALA A 235 16.03 -2.78 26.93
N LYS A 236 15.06 -3.49 27.54
CA LYS A 236 14.96 -4.94 27.40
C LYS A 236 14.60 -5.36 25.99
N CYS A 237 13.62 -4.71 25.34
CA CYS A 237 13.27 -5.05 23.96
C CYS A 237 14.41 -4.74 22.99
N GLN A 238 15.06 -3.58 23.15
CA GLN A 238 16.23 -3.20 22.34
C GLN A 238 17.38 -4.20 22.46
N ALA A 239 17.67 -4.68 23.68
CA ALA A 239 18.70 -5.69 23.91
C ALA A 239 18.40 -7.06 23.26
N LEU A 240 17.14 -7.30 22.88
CA LEU A 240 16.71 -8.53 22.19
C LEU A 240 16.57 -8.32 20.67
N GLY A 241 17.04 -7.19 20.13
CA GLY A 241 16.92 -6.85 18.70
C GLY A 241 15.51 -6.40 18.28
N GLY A 242 14.62 -6.13 19.23
CA GLY A 242 13.26 -5.63 18.99
C GLY A 242 13.05 -4.24 19.57
N ARG A 243 11.78 -3.81 19.67
CA ARG A 243 11.37 -2.57 20.33
C ARG A 243 10.03 -2.70 21.03
N LEU A 244 9.65 -1.70 21.83
CA LEU A 244 8.26 -1.55 22.26
C LEU A 244 7.38 -1.20 21.04
N PRO A 245 6.11 -1.64 21.02
CA PRO A 245 5.20 -1.38 19.92
C PRO A 245 4.71 0.08 19.91
N THR A 246 4.20 0.53 18.77
CA THR A 246 3.47 1.79 18.67
C THR A 246 2.02 1.64 19.14
N ILE A 247 1.28 2.74 19.24
CA ILE A 247 -0.15 2.70 19.58
C ILE A 247 -0.93 1.96 18.49
N THR A 248 -0.66 2.27 17.22
CA THR A 248 -1.36 1.71 16.07
C THR A 248 -1.14 0.20 15.95
N GLU A 249 0.07 -0.29 16.24
CA GLU A 249 0.40 -1.72 16.15
C GLU A 249 -0.37 -2.54 17.21
N LEU A 250 -0.56 -2.02 18.42
CA LEU A 250 -1.41 -2.66 19.42
C LEU A 250 -2.90 -2.47 19.11
N TYR A 251 -3.29 -1.27 18.68
CA TYR A 251 -4.67 -0.92 18.36
C TYR A 251 -5.22 -1.82 17.25
N ARG A 252 -4.49 -2.05 16.17
CA ARG A 252 -4.96 -2.92 15.06
C ARG A 252 -5.09 -4.40 15.46
N ASN A 253 -4.45 -4.81 16.55
CA ASN A 253 -4.46 -6.17 17.08
C ASN A 253 -5.44 -6.37 18.25
N ASN A 254 -6.25 -5.36 18.60
CA ASN A 254 -7.19 -5.49 19.72
C ASN A 254 -8.32 -6.49 19.43
N GLY A 255 -8.89 -7.09 20.47
CA GLY A 255 -9.88 -8.17 20.34
C GLY A 255 -11.26 -7.74 19.81
N THR A 256 -11.61 -6.45 19.89
CA THR A 256 -12.97 -5.97 19.57
C THR A 256 -13.09 -5.40 18.15
N THR A 257 -12.17 -4.52 17.77
CA THR A 257 -12.17 -3.79 16.49
C THR A 257 -10.94 -4.09 15.63
N GLY A 258 -9.94 -4.77 16.19
CA GLY A 258 -8.75 -5.22 15.49
C GLY A 258 -8.85 -6.68 15.05
N THR A 259 -7.71 -7.28 14.67
CA THR A 259 -7.63 -8.68 14.24
C THR A 259 -7.74 -9.68 15.38
N GLY A 260 -7.46 -9.26 16.62
CA GLY A 260 -7.40 -10.17 17.77
C GLY A 260 -6.29 -11.21 17.69
N GLU A 261 -5.26 -11.01 16.87
CA GLU A 261 -4.20 -12.01 16.69
C GLU A 261 -3.27 -12.14 17.92
N LEU A 262 -3.15 -11.06 18.70
CA LEU A 262 -2.36 -11.06 19.94
C LEU A 262 -3.16 -11.48 21.17
N THR A 263 -4.50 -11.55 21.07
CA THR A 263 -5.38 -11.59 22.24
C THR A 263 -6.86 -11.93 21.97
N GLY A 264 -7.62 -12.26 23.02
CA GLY A 264 -9.09 -12.35 22.97
C GLY A 264 -9.79 -11.12 23.56
N VAL A 265 -11.09 -10.97 23.29
CA VAL A 265 -11.94 -9.85 23.76
C VAL A 265 -12.01 -9.65 25.29
N LEU A 266 -11.49 -10.59 26.09
CA LEU A 266 -11.51 -10.53 27.56
C LEU A 266 -10.17 -10.09 28.18
N ASP A 267 -9.13 -9.87 27.38
CA ASP A 267 -7.80 -9.52 27.88
C ASP A 267 -7.68 -8.03 28.20
N THR A 268 -7.91 -7.69 29.46
CA THR A 268 -7.82 -6.30 29.95
C THR A 268 -6.37 -5.84 30.21
N THR A 269 -5.37 -6.58 29.75
CA THR A 269 -3.97 -6.21 29.93
C THR A 269 -3.65 -4.91 29.18
N GLN A 270 -3.11 -3.94 29.93
CA GLN A 270 -2.56 -2.71 29.37
C GLN A 270 -1.08 -2.90 29.06
N LEU A 271 -0.69 -2.58 27.83
CA LEU A 271 0.68 -2.76 27.37
C LEU A 271 1.35 -1.41 27.11
N TRP A 272 2.61 -1.29 27.51
CA TRP A 272 3.45 -0.15 27.15
C TRP A 272 3.59 -0.02 25.63
N THR A 273 3.55 1.24 25.17
CA THR A 273 4.01 1.63 23.84
C THR A 273 5.31 2.42 23.94
N GLN A 274 6.01 2.60 22.81
CA GLN A 274 7.16 3.51 22.74
C GLN A 274 6.77 5.00 22.75
N ILE A 275 5.47 5.32 22.68
CA ILE A 275 4.97 6.68 22.41
C ILE A 275 4.86 7.50 23.69
N ALA A 276 5.42 8.72 23.64
CA ALA A 276 5.24 9.72 24.69
C ALA A 276 3.84 10.34 24.64
N ASP A 277 3.25 10.53 25.82
CA ASP A 277 1.97 11.23 25.96
C ASP A 277 2.16 12.75 25.94
N SER A 278 1.11 13.50 25.66
CA SER A 278 1.08 14.97 25.78
C SER A 278 1.46 15.51 27.17
N THR A 279 1.39 14.69 28.22
CA THR A 279 1.82 15.04 29.58
C THR A 279 3.27 14.67 29.80
N ALA A 280 4.11 15.65 30.15
CA ALA A 280 5.53 15.44 30.40
C ALA A 280 5.83 14.32 31.40
N GLY A 281 6.66 13.36 31.00
CA GLY A 281 7.04 12.21 31.84
C GLY A 281 6.02 11.06 31.83
N ASN A 282 4.98 11.13 31.00
CA ASN A 282 4.03 10.04 30.79
C ASN A 282 4.22 9.35 29.43
N ARG A 283 3.79 8.10 29.38
CA ARG A 283 3.81 7.23 28.20
C ARG A 283 2.43 6.67 27.95
N VAL A 284 2.18 6.30 26.70
CA VAL A 284 0.88 5.77 26.29
C VAL A 284 0.85 4.25 26.46
N GLN A 285 -0.29 3.76 26.93
CA GLN A 285 -0.62 2.34 26.99
C GLN A 285 -1.85 2.04 26.12
N VAL A 286 -1.92 0.81 25.64
CA VAL A 286 -3.11 0.29 24.92
C VAL A 286 -3.59 -0.97 25.60
N THR A 287 -4.90 -1.07 25.80
CA THR A 287 -5.58 -2.27 26.30
C THR A 287 -5.90 -3.22 25.14
N LEU A 288 -5.50 -4.48 25.26
CA LEU A 288 -5.64 -5.45 24.17
C LEU A 288 -7.10 -5.92 23.92
N ALA A 289 -7.96 -5.93 24.93
CA ALA A 289 -9.37 -6.33 24.76
C ALA A 289 -10.14 -5.44 23.77
N ASP A 290 -10.01 -4.11 23.92
CA ASP A 290 -10.88 -3.12 23.27
C ASP A 290 -10.14 -2.01 22.53
N GLY A 291 -8.80 -1.98 22.61
CA GLY A 291 -7.99 -0.93 22.01
C GLY A 291 -8.07 0.41 22.74
N SER A 292 -8.60 0.44 23.98
CA SER A 292 -8.63 1.66 24.78
C SER A 292 -7.22 2.18 25.07
N ILE A 293 -7.05 3.50 24.99
CA ILE A 293 -5.76 4.18 25.11
C ILE A 293 -5.73 4.96 26.43
N SER A 294 -4.67 4.78 27.22
CA SER A 294 -4.47 5.49 28.49
C SER A 294 -3.05 6.04 28.63
N SER A 295 -2.86 6.96 29.57
CA SER A 295 -1.58 7.59 29.90
C SER A 295 -1.13 7.14 31.28
N LEU A 296 0.17 6.83 31.44
CA LEU A 296 0.77 6.43 32.70
C LEU A 296 2.18 7.01 32.83
N ALA A 297 2.56 7.41 34.05
CA ALA A 297 3.90 7.94 34.32
C ALA A 297 4.98 6.89 33.99
N GLU A 298 6.04 7.29 33.29
CA GLU A 298 7.07 6.37 32.76
C GLU A 298 7.87 5.64 33.85
N THR A 299 7.84 6.17 35.08
CA THR A 299 8.40 5.57 36.29
C THR A 299 7.52 4.48 36.91
N SER A 300 6.27 4.36 36.47
CA SER A 300 5.35 3.30 36.91
C SER A 300 5.65 1.99 36.19
N SER A 301 5.22 0.87 36.77
CA SER A 301 5.39 -0.45 36.13
C SER A 301 4.14 -0.85 35.35
N SER A 302 4.31 -1.26 34.10
CA SER A 302 3.25 -1.86 33.26
C SER A 302 3.79 -3.05 32.49
N ALA A 303 2.89 -3.98 32.15
CA ALA A 303 3.19 -5.07 31.23
C ALA A 303 3.57 -4.52 29.85
N TYR A 304 4.32 -5.31 29.09
CA TYR A 304 4.77 -4.95 27.74
C TYR A 304 4.99 -6.19 26.89
N ARG A 305 5.03 -6.00 25.57
CA ARG A 305 5.51 -6.98 24.60
C ARG A 305 6.59 -6.32 23.76
N CYS A 306 7.55 -7.11 23.30
CA CYS A 306 8.48 -6.70 22.27
C CYS A 306 7.91 -7.05 20.89
N VAL A 307 8.19 -6.20 19.91
CA VAL A 307 7.93 -6.43 18.49
C VAL A 307 9.24 -6.35 17.73
N TRP A 308 9.43 -7.27 16.79
CA TRP A 308 10.56 -7.37 15.88
C TRP A 308 10.08 -7.02 14.47
N PRO A 309 10.32 -5.78 14.01
CA PRO A 309 10.00 -5.37 12.64
C PRO A 309 11.00 -5.94 11.63
N ASP A 310 10.57 -6.09 10.37
CA ASP A 310 11.48 -6.42 9.27
C ASP A 310 12.57 -5.34 9.13
N GLN A 311 13.82 -5.77 8.97
CA GLN A 311 14.99 -4.90 8.90
C GLN A 311 15.19 -4.27 7.50
N THR A 312 14.34 -4.58 6.53
CA THR A 312 14.45 -4.05 5.15
C THR A 312 13.81 -2.69 4.94
N ASN A 313 13.01 -2.16 5.87
CA ASN A 313 12.25 -0.93 5.66
C ASN A 313 13.07 0.34 5.94
N ASN A 314 13.68 0.88 4.88
CA ASN A 314 14.26 2.22 4.87
C ASN A 314 13.24 3.28 4.43
N GLY A 315 12.15 3.48 5.16
CA GLY A 315 11.15 4.51 4.84
C GLY A 315 9.72 4.10 5.16
N PHE A 316 8.77 4.98 4.84
CA PHE A 316 7.35 4.79 5.12
C PHE A 316 6.70 3.99 3.98
N SER A 317 6.67 2.67 4.14
CA SER A 317 6.12 1.74 3.15
C SER A 317 5.51 0.49 3.81
N GLY A 318 4.71 -0.26 3.04
CA GLY A 318 4.15 -1.54 3.45
C GLY A 318 3.48 -1.47 4.83
N ASP A 319 4.02 -2.25 5.78
CA ASP A 319 3.47 -2.41 7.13
C ASP A 319 3.64 -1.21 8.07
N ALA A 320 4.44 -0.21 7.69
CA ALA A 320 4.56 1.06 8.41
C ALA A 320 3.31 1.94 8.19
N CYS A 321 2.63 1.75 7.06
CA CYS A 321 1.38 2.42 6.74
C CYS A 321 0.20 1.72 7.38
N TYR A 322 -0.77 2.53 7.80
CA TYR A 322 -2.02 2.03 8.35
C TYR A 322 -3.03 1.79 7.24
N GLY A 323 -3.33 0.50 7.03
CA GLY A 323 -4.29 0.00 6.06
C GLY A 323 -4.58 -1.49 6.29
N PRO A 324 -5.45 -2.10 5.46
CA PRO A 324 -5.73 -3.53 5.55
C PRO A 324 -4.47 -4.36 5.34
N ALA A 325 -4.46 -5.55 5.92
CA ALA A 325 -3.37 -6.50 5.81
C ALA A 325 -2.96 -6.74 4.34
N GLY A 326 -1.67 -6.61 4.05
CA GLY A 326 -1.11 -6.77 2.69
C GLY A 326 -1.40 -5.62 1.72
N ALA A 327 -2.07 -4.54 2.14
CA ALA A 327 -2.23 -3.36 1.31
C ALA A 327 -1.00 -2.46 1.36
N GLU A 328 -0.66 -1.87 0.22
CA GLU A 328 0.36 -0.83 0.14
C GLU A 328 -0.19 0.52 0.64
N CYS A 329 0.74 1.42 0.94
CA CYS A 329 0.42 2.79 1.28
C CYS A 329 -0.25 3.50 0.09
N HIS A 330 -1.09 4.49 0.38
CA HIS A 330 -1.58 5.35 -0.68
C HIS A 330 -0.47 6.31 -1.13
N ALA A 331 -0.07 6.26 -2.40
CA ALA A 331 0.96 7.17 -2.90
C ALA A 331 0.37 8.55 -3.23
N LYS A 332 0.96 9.62 -2.68
CA LYS A 332 0.60 11.02 -3.00
C LYS A 332 1.21 11.45 -4.33
N ASP A 333 2.40 10.95 -4.61
CA ASP A 333 3.19 11.13 -5.82
C ASP A 333 4.28 10.04 -5.86
N ARG A 334 5.40 10.29 -6.56
CA ARG A 334 6.52 9.33 -6.61
C ARG A 334 7.41 9.34 -5.36
N PHE A 335 7.25 10.30 -4.46
CA PHE A 335 8.17 10.53 -3.34
C PHE A 335 7.54 10.24 -2.00
N TRP A 336 6.22 10.32 -1.92
CA TRP A 336 5.47 10.32 -0.67
C TRP A 336 4.39 9.24 -0.62
N HIS A 337 4.37 8.52 0.50
CA HIS A 337 3.34 7.57 0.88
C HIS A 337 2.54 8.10 2.07
N VAL A 338 1.24 7.85 2.10
CA VAL A 338 0.34 8.20 3.20
C VAL A 338 -0.45 6.97 3.66
N ASP A 339 -0.86 6.96 4.93
CA ASP A 339 -1.80 5.95 5.42
C ASP A 339 -3.07 5.91 4.54
N THR A 340 -3.50 4.71 4.20
CA THR A 340 -4.73 4.49 3.43
C THR A 340 -5.97 4.64 4.33
N TYR A 341 -5.83 4.38 5.65
CA TYR A 341 -6.89 4.46 6.64
C TYR A 341 -6.55 5.40 7.79
N ASP A 342 -7.56 5.82 8.55
CA ASP A 342 -7.37 6.68 9.71
C ASP A 342 -6.90 5.90 10.93
N ARG A 343 -5.79 6.34 11.54
CA ARG A 343 -5.29 5.85 12.84
C ARG A 343 -6.26 6.17 13.98
N PRO A 344 -6.17 5.49 15.14
CA PRO A 344 -7.01 5.76 16.31
C PRO A 344 -6.99 7.23 16.71
N ALA A 345 -8.07 7.73 17.30
CA ALA A 345 -8.13 9.13 17.70
C ALA A 345 -7.17 9.41 18.87
N LEU A 346 -6.30 10.40 18.71
CA LEU A 346 -5.27 10.76 19.68
C LEU A 346 -5.17 12.28 19.87
N PRO A 347 -4.67 12.77 21.02
CA PRO A 347 -4.23 14.15 21.16
C PRO A 347 -3.15 14.50 20.13
N TYR A 348 -3.10 15.75 19.70
CA TYR A 348 -2.23 16.17 18.59
C TYR A 348 -0.75 15.78 18.80
N ALA A 349 -0.21 16.05 19.98
CA ALA A 349 1.19 15.73 20.30
C ALA A 349 1.46 14.21 20.23
N VAL A 350 0.50 13.40 20.69
CA VAL A 350 0.60 11.93 20.67
C VAL A 350 0.48 11.40 19.25
N ALA A 351 -0.41 11.97 18.43
CA ALA A 351 -0.53 11.64 17.00
C ALA A 351 0.76 11.95 16.22
N ALA A 352 1.37 13.10 16.48
CA ALA A 352 2.66 13.46 15.88
C ALA A 352 3.79 12.52 16.32
N ASN A 353 3.83 12.14 17.61
CA ASN A 353 4.80 11.18 18.14
C ASN A 353 4.60 9.77 17.55
N GLU A 354 3.35 9.36 17.33
CA GLU A 354 3.02 8.10 16.66
C GLU A 354 3.53 8.07 15.21
N CYS A 355 3.30 9.12 14.41
CA CYS A 355 3.83 9.17 13.05
C CYS A 355 5.36 9.15 13.03
N ARG A 356 6.00 9.88 13.96
CA ARG A 356 7.46 9.89 14.07
C ARG A 356 8.03 8.51 14.39
N ALA A 357 7.33 7.70 15.18
CA ALA A 357 7.78 6.35 15.52
C ALA A 357 7.79 5.37 14.33
N VAL A 358 7.23 5.76 13.19
CA VAL A 358 7.23 5.01 11.93
C VAL A 358 7.88 5.79 10.78
N ASP A 359 8.81 6.70 11.11
CA ASP A 359 9.52 7.55 10.14
C ASP A 359 8.55 8.32 9.21
N ALA A 360 7.54 8.95 9.81
CA ALA A 360 6.56 9.78 9.12
C ALA A 360 6.20 11.05 9.92
N SER A 361 5.44 11.94 9.30
CA SER A 361 4.87 13.14 9.92
C SER A 361 3.34 13.19 9.75
N LEU A 362 2.68 14.12 10.43
CA LEU A 362 1.29 14.46 10.10
C LEU A 362 1.26 15.19 8.74
N PRO A 363 0.27 14.92 7.87
CA PRO A 363 0.08 15.67 6.62
C PRO A 363 -0.33 17.12 6.90
N THR A 364 0.13 18.04 6.07
CA THR A 364 -0.41 19.40 6.04
C THR A 364 -1.83 19.40 5.45
N VAL A 365 -2.58 20.48 5.65
CA VAL A 365 -3.85 20.75 4.98
C VAL A 365 -3.67 20.66 3.46
N ARG A 366 -2.55 21.18 2.96
CA ARG A 366 -2.21 21.11 1.54
C ARG A 366 -1.95 19.67 1.09
N ASP A 367 -1.22 18.89 1.87
CA ASP A 367 -0.99 17.47 1.57
C ASP A 367 -2.33 16.74 1.45
N TYR A 368 -3.25 16.92 2.40
CA TYR A 368 -4.59 16.34 2.33
C TYR A 368 -5.36 16.81 1.10
N GLN A 369 -5.28 18.09 0.73
CA GLN A 369 -5.95 18.60 -0.46
C GLN A 369 -5.49 17.87 -1.73
N GLU A 370 -4.17 17.76 -1.92
CA GLU A 370 -3.58 17.08 -3.08
C GLU A 370 -3.95 15.58 -3.08
N LEU A 371 -3.86 14.93 -1.91
CA LEU A 371 -4.23 13.53 -1.73
C LEU A 371 -5.70 13.24 -2.02
N ILE A 372 -6.62 14.06 -1.51
CA ILE A 372 -8.06 13.91 -1.74
C ILE A 372 -8.37 14.08 -3.23
N GLN A 373 -7.70 15.01 -3.92
CA GLN A 373 -7.81 15.17 -5.38
C GLN A 373 -7.25 13.96 -6.14
N ALA A 374 -6.20 13.33 -5.61
CA ALA A 374 -5.61 12.10 -6.13
C ALA A 374 -6.44 10.82 -5.80
N GLY A 375 -7.59 10.96 -5.12
CA GLY A 375 -8.48 9.85 -4.84
C GLY A 375 -8.24 9.15 -3.50
N LEU A 376 -7.59 9.81 -2.53
CA LEU A 376 -7.47 9.29 -1.16
C LEU A 376 -8.85 8.92 -0.59
N GLU A 377 -9.01 7.65 -0.22
CA GLU A 377 -10.29 7.12 0.25
C GLU A 377 -10.77 7.85 1.51
N ASN A 378 -12.08 8.12 1.55
CA ASN A 378 -12.74 8.70 2.70
C ASN A 378 -13.43 7.63 3.56
N PRO A 379 -12.86 7.23 4.71
CA PRO A 379 -13.46 6.20 5.54
C PRO A 379 -14.62 6.69 6.42
N GLY A 380 -15.00 7.99 6.38
CA GLY A 380 -16.16 8.49 7.11
C GLY A 380 -16.10 9.98 7.50
N SER A 381 -17.08 10.42 8.30
CA SER A 381 -17.29 11.81 8.69
C SER A 381 -16.39 12.33 9.83
N PHE A 382 -15.25 11.69 10.07
CA PHE A 382 -14.35 12.05 11.15
C PHE A 382 -13.45 13.22 10.76
N TRP A 383 -13.07 14.03 11.75
CA TRP A 383 -12.05 15.05 11.62
C TRP A 383 -10.66 14.44 11.79
N ARG A 384 -9.71 14.88 10.96
CA ARG A 384 -8.33 14.42 11.01
C ARG A 384 -7.37 15.54 11.34
N TRP A 385 -6.36 15.25 12.16
CA TRP A 385 -5.26 16.18 12.39
C TRP A 385 -4.50 16.45 11.10
N ALA A 386 -4.26 17.74 10.85
CA ALA A 386 -3.23 18.22 9.95
C ALA A 386 -2.13 18.91 10.76
N SER A 387 -0.91 18.95 10.23
CA SER A 387 0.26 19.55 10.91
C SER A 387 0.17 21.08 11.04
N ASP A 388 -0.64 21.74 10.21
CA ASP A 388 -0.81 23.19 10.24
C ASP A 388 -1.39 23.70 11.56
N VAL A 389 -1.01 24.94 11.90
CA VAL A 389 -1.46 25.62 13.10
C VAL A 389 -2.18 26.89 12.68
N LYS A 390 -3.37 27.16 13.23
CA LYS A 390 -4.15 28.35 12.84
C LYS A 390 -4.68 29.10 14.05
N TYR A 391 -4.84 30.41 13.86
CA TYR A 391 -5.54 31.30 14.79
C TYR A 391 -7.05 31.25 14.52
N TRP A 392 -7.88 31.19 15.57
CA TRP A 392 -9.33 31.21 15.44
C TRP A 392 -10.00 32.43 16.11
N TYR A 393 -11.23 32.73 15.70
CA TYR A 393 -11.95 33.98 16.00
C TYR A 393 -12.14 34.33 17.49
N SER A 394 -11.98 33.37 18.41
CA SER A 394 -12.16 33.58 19.85
C SER A 394 -10.86 33.99 20.58
N GLY A 395 -9.78 34.27 19.85
CA GLY A 395 -8.51 34.71 20.44
C GLY A 395 -7.60 33.58 20.91
N GLY A 396 -7.88 32.34 20.49
CA GLY A 396 -7.04 31.18 20.76
C GLY A 396 -6.32 30.65 19.52
N TYR A 397 -5.43 29.68 19.77
CA TYR A 397 -4.69 28.95 18.74
C TYR A 397 -5.06 27.48 18.80
N GLY A 398 -5.14 26.84 17.64
CA GLY A 398 -5.46 25.41 17.52
C GLY A 398 -4.78 24.79 16.32
N HIS A 399 -4.85 23.45 16.27
CA HIS A 399 -4.34 22.69 15.13
C HIS A 399 -5.44 22.53 14.09
N ALA A 400 -5.05 22.55 12.82
CA ALA A 400 -5.97 22.41 11.71
C ALA A 400 -6.55 20.99 11.66
N LEU A 401 -7.83 20.94 11.31
CA LEU A 401 -8.57 19.71 11.07
C LEU A 401 -9.08 19.67 9.65
N VAL A 402 -8.94 18.51 9.03
CA VAL A 402 -9.47 18.22 7.70
C VAL A 402 -10.57 17.19 7.82
N GLY A 403 -11.75 17.52 7.28
CA GLY A 403 -12.87 16.59 7.12
C GLY A 403 -13.41 16.70 5.69
N TRP A 404 -13.75 15.57 5.09
CA TRP A 404 -14.39 15.53 3.78
C TRP A 404 -15.51 14.49 3.74
N SER A 405 -16.36 14.58 2.72
CA SER A 405 -17.49 13.69 2.41
C SER A 405 -17.71 13.67 0.90
N GLY A 406 -18.07 12.53 0.32
CA GLY A 406 -18.36 12.42 -1.12
C GLY A 406 -17.13 12.35 -2.05
N ASN A 407 -17.37 12.38 -3.36
CA ASN A 407 -16.37 12.31 -4.44
C ASN A 407 -15.74 13.72 -4.66
N PRO A 408 -14.42 13.87 -4.83
CA PRO A 408 -13.76 15.18 -4.87
C PRO A 408 -14.22 16.01 -6.08
N GLN A 409 -14.78 17.19 -5.83
CA GLN A 409 -15.01 18.23 -6.85
C GLN A 409 -13.79 19.18 -6.96
N SER A 410 -13.62 19.84 -8.10
CA SER A 410 -12.42 20.62 -8.48
C SER A 410 -12.18 21.92 -7.71
N ASP A 411 -13.15 22.39 -6.93
CA ASP A 411 -13.11 23.73 -6.34
C ASP A 411 -12.94 23.63 -4.81
N TRP A 412 -11.69 23.50 -4.34
CA TRP A 412 -11.38 23.43 -2.91
C TRP A 412 -10.55 24.63 -2.46
N PHE A 413 -11.27 25.70 -2.13
CA PHE A 413 -11.02 26.42 -0.89
C PHE A 413 -12.16 26.08 0.07
N TYR A 414 -11.94 26.25 1.38
CA TYR A 414 -12.86 25.93 2.49
C TYR A 414 -14.29 26.52 2.40
N THR A 415 -15.09 26.14 1.40
CA THR A 415 -16.46 26.65 1.21
C THR A 415 -17.45 25.68 0.53
N SER A 416 -17.06 24.49 0.06
CA SER A 416 -18.03 23.55 -0.55
C SER A 416 -18.64 22.60 0.48
N THR A 417 -19.91 22.26 0.30
CA THR A 417 -20.74 21.43 1.20
C THR A 417 -20.26 19.99 1.38
N SER A 418 -19.18 19.58 0.71
CA SER A 418 -18.55 18.26 0.79
C SER A 418 -17.22 18.24 1.57
N GLY A 419 -16.67 19.39 1.95
CA GLY A 419 -15.38 19.50 2.66
C GLY A 419 -15.42 20.59 3.71
N SER A 420 -15.05 20.27 4.95
CA SER A 420 -15.06 21.22 6.04
C SER A 420 -13.66 21.36 6.64
N GLY A 421 -13.25 22.61 6.87
CA GLY A 421 -12.07 22.95 7.68
C GLY A 421 -12.48 23.22 9.10
N GLY A 422 -11.71 22.69 10.05
CA GLY A 422 -11.95 22.88 11.46
C GLY A 422 -10.65 23.21 12.19
N TYR A 423 -10.79 23.61 13.44
CA TYR A 423 -9.66 23.76 14.35
C TYR A 423 -10.04 23.14 15.68
N SER A 424 -9.07 22.61 16.40
CA SER A 424 -9.30 22.10 17.74
C SER A 424 -8.10 22.30 18.66
N ALA A 425 -8.36 22.31 19.95
CA ALA A 425 -7.34 22.40 20.98
C ALA A 425 -6.45 21.14 20.97
N SER A 426 -5.16 21.30 21.24
CA SER A 426 -4.15 20.23 21.15
C SER A 426 -4.44 19.01 22.03
N ASN A 427 -5.23 19.19 23.10
CA ASN A 427 -5.64 18.13 24.02
C ASN A 427 -6.89 17.35 23.58
N SER A 428 -7.61 17.81 22.56
CA SER A 428 -8.72 17.06 21.98
C SER A 428 -8.18 15.81 21.28
N SER A 429 -8.94 14.73 21.24
CA SER A 429 -8.55 13.53 20.47
C SER A 429 -9.22 13.55 19.10
N GLN A 430 -8.42 13.45 18.04
CA GLN A 430 -8.90 13.39 16.66
C GLN A 430 -8.18 12.25 15.94
N ARG A 431 -8.83 11.70 14.91
CA ARG A 431 -8.17 10.72 14.03
C ARG A 431 -7.05 11.41 13.26
N PHE A 432 -6.18 10.63 12.64
CA PHE A 432 -5.10 11.19 11.84
C PHE A 432 -4.57 10.15 10.87
N ARG A 433 -3.71 10.61 9.99
CA ARG A 433 -2.90 9.79 9.08
C ARG A 433 -1.47 10.26 9.17
N CYS A 434 -0.55 9.38 8.84
CA CYS A 434 0.86 9.66 8.72
C CYS A 434 1.24 9.67 7.24
N ILE A 435 2.11 10.61 6.87
CA ILE A 435 2.72 10.73 5.55
C ILE A 435 4.24 10.65 5.72
N GLY A 436 4.88 9.83 4.92
CA GLY A 436 6.32 9.62 4.97
C GLY A 436 6.89 9.32 3.60
N ARG A 437 8.20 9.18 3.54
CA ARG A 437 8.94 9.03 2.30
C ARG A 437 8.86 7.62 1.74
N ASP A 438 8.74 7.50 0.42
CA ASP A 438 8.93 6.25 -0.29
C ASP A 438 10.39 5.79 -0.16
N PRO A 439 10.65 4.58 0.38
CA PRO A 439 12.00 4.04 0.58
C PRO A 439 12.82 3.89 -0.71
N SER A 440 12.16 3.82 -1.86
CA SER A 440 12.83 3.66 -3.17
C SER A 440 13.49 4.94 -3.68
N PHE A 441 13.25 6.09 -3.04
CA PHE A 441 13.79 7.38 -3.45
C PHE A 441 14.82 7.94 -2.46
N SER A 442 16.02 8.25 -2.97
CA SER A 442 17.04 9.02 -2.26
C SER A 442 16.96 10.52 -2.63
N GLY A 443 16.54 11.40 -1.72
CA GLY A 443 16.58 12.84 -1.91
C GLY A 443 18.01 13.36 -2.08
N THR A 444 18.18 14.56 -2.63
CA THR A 444 19.52 15.17 -2.69
C THR A 444 19.94 15.55 -1.27
N PRO A 445 21.08 15.05 -0.77
CA PRO A 445 21.56 15.39 0.56
C PRO A 445 21.73 16.89 0.71
N ILE A 446 21.39 17.42 1.89
CA ILE A 446 21.76 18.78 2.26
C ILE A 446 23.29 18.89 2.18
N ALA A 447 23.78 20.04 1.68
CA ALA A 447 25.22 20.29 1.60
C ALA A 447 25.86 20.07 2.97
N THR A 448 27.08 19.50 2.99
CA THR A 448 27.82 19.20 4.23
C THR A 448 28.10 20.43 5.10
N ASP A 449 28.09 21.62 4.48
CA ASP A 449 28.02 22.91 5.17
C ASP A 449 26.93 23.76 4.48
N PRO A 450 25.69 23.75 5.00
CA PRO A 450 24.57 24.45 4.37
C PRO A 450 24.60 25.97 4.62
N GLY A 451 25.60 26.50 5.34
CA GLY A 451 25.67 27.93 5.67
C GLY A 451 24.84 28.31 6.89
N CYS A 452 24.69 27.39 7.85
CA CYS A 452 24.12 27.70 9.16
C CYS A 452 24.88 28.86 9.81
N LYS A 453 24.15 29.67 10.59
CA LYS A 453 24.73 30.82 11.27
C LYS A 453 25.91 30.38 12.14
N ASN A 454 27.10 30.88 11.82
CA ASN A 454 28.37 30.54 12.48
C ASN A 454 28.76 29.04 12.43
N GLY A 455 28.19 28.26 11.51
CA GLY A 455 28.42 26.81 11.42
C GLY A 455 27.66 25.98 12.47
N ASP A 456 26.74 26.59 13.24
CA ASP A 456 25.98 25.92 14.29
C ASP A 456 24.62 25.46 13.73
N CYS A 457 24.60 24.22 13.22
CA CYS A 457 23.41 23.58 12.65
C CYS A 457 22.73 22.63 13.65
N PHE A 458 21.41 22.56 13.59
CA PHE A 458 20.60 21.52 14.20
C PHE A 458 20.06 20.59 13.12
N THR A 459 20.08 19.27 13.33
CA THR A 459 19.66 18.29 12.31
C THR A 459 18.57 17.37 12.82
N LEU A 460 17.52 17.16 12.04
CA LEU A 460 16.39 16.29 12.37
C LEU A 460 15.91 15.53 11.13
N THR A 461 15.87 14.20 11.19
CA THR A 461 15.15 13.39 10.20
C THR A 461 13.69 13.25 10.65
N THR A 462 12.73 13.82 9.91
CA THR A 462 11.29 13.71 10.21
C THR A 462 10.63 12.50 9.55
N GLY A 463 11.42 11.68 8.85
CA GLY A 463 10.92 10.55 8.07
C GLY A 463 10.25 10.93 6.74
N LYS A 464 9.61 12.11 6.68
CA LYS A 464 9.29 12.81 5.42
C LYS A 464 10.58 13.41 4.82
N THR A 465 11.36 14.18 5.56
CA THR A 465 12.60 14.76 5.04
C THR A 465 13.66 14.92 6.13
N LEU A 466 14.94 14.97 5.76
CA LEU A 466 15.95 15.52 6.64
C LEU A 466 15.83 17.04 6.67
N LEU A 467 15.64 17.59 7.86
CA LEU A 467 15.69 19.02 8.15
C LEU A 467 17.06 19.36 8.76
N VAL A 468 17.69 20.41 8.25
CA VAL A 468 18.80 21.09 8.91
C VAL A 468 18.33 22.50 9.21
N ALA A 469 18.51 23.00 10.42
CA ALA A 469 18.05 24.32 10.83
C ALA A 469 19.19 25.12 11.45
N ASP A 470 19.14 26.45 11.34
CA ASP A 470 20.02 27.29 12.14
C ASP A 470 19.81 27.00 13.62
N ASN A 471 20.87 26.77 14.38
CA ASN A 471 20.78 26.63 15.83
C ASN A 471 20.86 27.99 16.56
N GLN A 472 21.19 29.07 15.82
CA GLN A 472 21.31 30.44 16.34
C GLN A 472 20.44 31.42 15.57
N ASN A 473 19.93 32.44 16.27
CA ASN A 473 19.13 33.49 15.65
C ASN A 473 19.97 34.34 14.69
N ARG A 474 19.42 34.65 13.53
CA ARG A 474 19.92 35.70 12.62
C ARG A 474 19.43 37.06 13.10
N ALA A 475 20.05 38.12 12.58
CA ALA A 475 19.72 39.50 12.93
C ALA A 475 18.26 39.83 12.58
N GLU A 476 17.65 40.73 13.33
CA GLU A 476 16.25 41.10 13.11
C GLU A 476 16.04 41.68 11.71
N ALA A 477 14.98 41.23 11.03
CA ALA A 477 14.63 41.66 9.69
C ALA A 477 13.11 41.70 9.52
N ARG A 478 12.63 42.38 8.48
CA ARG A 478 11.23 42.27 8.05
C ARG A 478 10.98 40.88 7.49
N PHE A 479 9.72 40.44 7.50
CA PHE A 479 9.38 39.10 7.04
C PHE A 479 9.88 38.80 5.62
N ALA A 480 9.65 39.72 4.68
CA ALA A 480 10.09 39.56 3.29
C ALA A 480 11.63 39.46 3.17
N ASP A 481 12.35 40.31 3.92
CA ASP A 481 13.81 40.36 3.93
C ASP A 481 14.40 39.10 4.58
N ALA A 482 13.78 38.59 5.66
CA ALA A 482 14.15 37.35 6.33
C ALA A 482 13.97 36.14 5.40
N ALA A 483 12.82 36.07 4.72
CA ALA A 483 12.53 35.01 3.77
C ALA A 483 13.51 35.04 2.58
N GLU A 484 13.83 36.22 2.05
CA GLU A 484 14.81 36.37 0.98
C GLU A 484 16.23 36.00 1.44
N ALA A 485 16.61 36.36 2.66
CA ALA A 485 17.90 36.00 3.24
C ALA A 485 18.06 34.49 3.42
N CYS A 486 17.02 33.76 3.83
CA CYS A 486 17.06 32.29 3.85
C CYS A 486 17.15 31.70 2.44
N ARG A 487 16.35 32.20 1.49
CA ARG A 487 16.38 31.73 0.10
C ARG A 487 17.75 31.93 -0.56
N ALA A 488 18.44 33.01 -0.25
CA ALA A 488 19.80 33.26 -0.74
C ALA A 488 20.82 32.20 -0.28
N LEU A 489 20.52 31.46 0.79
CA LEU A 489 21.32 30.35 1.33
C LEU A 489 20.82 28.98 0.87
N GLY A 490 19.80 28.94 0.00
CA GLY A 490 19.14 27.71 -0.39
C GLY A 490 18.27 27.08 0.71
N ALA A 491 17.78 27.89 1.64
CA ALA A 491 16.89 27.53 2.73
C ALA A 491 15.58 28.32 2.67
N ASP A 492 14.63 27.99 3.54
CA ASP A 492 13.38 28.73 3.75
C ASP A 492 13.22 29.15 5.22
N LEU A 493 12.22 30.00 5.48
CA LEU A 493 11.74 30.19 6.85
C LEU A 493 10.91 28.96 7.25
N PRO A 494 11.04 28.44 8.48
CA PRO A 494 10.27 27.28 8.93
C PRO A 494 8.77 27.58 8.85
N ASP A 495 7.99 26.64 8.32
CA ASP A 495 6.53 26.65 8.55
C ASP A 495 6.21 26.24 9.99
N ALA A 496 4.94 26.37 10.41
CA ALA A 496 4.57 26.09 11.80
C ALA A 496 4.66 24.59 12.14
N GLY A 497 4.51 23.71 11.15
CA GLY A 497 4.65 22.26 11.28
C GLY A 497 6.11 21.86 11.50
N GLU A 498 7.00 22.33 10.65
CA GLU A 498 8.46 22.13 10.71
C GLU A 498 9.04 22.67 12.02
N PHE A 499 8.59 23.87 12.41
CA PHE A 499 8.95 24.46 13.69
C PHE A 499 8.57 23.54 14.85
N GLY A 500 7.34 23.00 14.82
CA GLY A 500 6.89 22.03 15.81
C GLY A 500 7.74 20.76 15.83
N ASP A 501 8.14 20.25 14.67
CA ASP A 501 8.98 19.05 14.57
C ASP A 501 10.39 19.27 15.14
N LEU A 502 11.02 20.38 14.78
CA LEU A 502 12.34 20.78 15.24
C LEU A 502 12.35 20.98 16.77
N VAL A 503 11.39 21.73 17.31
CA VAL A 503 11.30 21.96 18.76
C VAL A 503 11.11 20.66 19.53
N ARG A 504 10.24 19.76 19.06
CA ARG A 504 10.07 18.41 19.63
C ARG A 504 11.35 17.58 19.62
N ALA A 505 12.22 17.78 18.63
CA ALA A 505 13.50 17.09 18.53
C ALA A 505 14.61 17.69 19.41
N GLY A 506 14.33 18.79 20.12
CA GLY A 506 15.31 19.46 20.97
C GLY A 506 16.01 20.64 20.32
N TRP A 507 15.45 21.19 19.23
CA TRP A 507 15.93 22.44 18.67
C TRP A 507 15.82 23.56 19.70
N GLY A 508 16.98 24.02 20.17
CA GLY A 508 17.08 24.88 21.34
C GLY A 508 16.57 26.29 21.06
N ASN A 509 15.79 26.84 22.00
CA ASN A 509 15.39 28.23 21.89
C ASN A 509 16.55 29.17 22.26
N GLY A 510 16.64 30.30 21.55
CA GLY A 510 17.15 31.53 22.14
C GLY A 510 16.12 32.13 23.11
N ASN A 511 16.23 33.42 23.45
CA ASN A 511 15.25 34.12 24.31
C ASN A 511 14.20 34.90 23.47
N GLY A 512 13.77 34.42 22.30
CA GLY A 512 13.12 35.27 21.30
C GLY A 512 11.85 34.72 20.63
N ILE A 513 11.16 35.64 19.95
CA ILE A 513 10.07 35.38 19.01
C ILE A 513 10.68 35.29 17.59
N LEU A 514 10.37 34.23 16.84
CA LEU A 514 10.92 33.97 15.51
C LEU A 514 9.86 34.08 14.42
N TRP A 515 10.26 34.56 13.24
CA TRP A 515 9.43 34.46 12.03
C TRP A 515 9.14 33.00 11.63
N ALA A 516 7.89 32.71 11.26
CA ALA A 516 7.47 31.50 10.58
C ALA A 516 6.84 31.83 9.22
N SER A 517 6.91 30.93 8.24
CA SER A 517 6.49 31.19 6.85
C SER A 517 4.98 31.14 6.62
N GLU A 518 4.17 30.78 7.62
CA GLU A 518 2.71 30.66 7.47
C GLU A 518 1.98 32.02 7.51
N PRO A 519 1.26 32.41 6.45
CA PRO A 519 0.38 33.57 6.48
C PRO A 519 -0.95 33.22 7.17
N VAL A 520 -1.47 34.16 7.96
CA VAL A 520 -2.75 34.00 8.65
C VAL A 520 -3.63 35.21 8.42
N TYR A 521 -4.91 34.93 8.13
CA TYR A 521 -5.93 35.95 7.91
C TYR A 521 -6.35 36.61 9.24
N TRP A 522 -6.45 37.94 9.24
CA TRP A 522 -6.78 38.75 10.41
C TRP A 522 -8.21 39.29 10.36
N TYR A 523 -8.89 39.33 11.52
CA TYR A 523 -10.22 39.92 11.67
C TYR A 523 -10.15 41.46 11.58
N ASN A 524 -10.18 41.96 10.35
CA ASN A 524 -10.47 43.34 9.89
C ASN A 524 -10.09 43.53 8.39
N GLY A 525 -9.92 42.44 7.63
CA GLY A 525 -9.53 42.51 6.22
C GLY A 525 -8.02 42.65 5.98
N ASN A 526 -7.20 42.45 7.01
CA ASN A 526 -5.74 42.48 6.90
C ASN A 526 -5.15 41.05 6.91
N TYR A 527 -3.91 40.90 6.44
CA TYR A 527 -3.13 39.67 6.52
C TYR A 527 -1.94 39.89 7.45
N GLY A 528 -1.67 38.93 8.33
CA GLY A 528 -0.51 38.94 9.23
C GLY A 528 0.36 37.70 9.02
N VAL A 529 1.53 37.71 9.65
CA VAL A 529 2.46 36.57 9.62
C VAL A 529 2.57 35.98 11.03
N VAL A 530 2.66 34.64 11.09
CA VAL A 530 2.86 33.91 12.34
C VAL A 530 4.26 34.15 12.87
N MET A 531 4.34 34.43 14.16
CA MET A 531 5.58 34.39 14.92
C MET A 531 5.46 33.42 16.09
N LEU A 532 6.54 32.70 16.35
CA LEU A 532 6.57 31.64 17.34
C LEU A 532 7.62 31.94 18.42
N SER A 533 7.22 31.78 19.69
CA SER A 533 8.10 31.78 20.86
C SER A 533 7.88 30.49 21.64
N PHE A 534 8.87 29.94 22.32
CA PHE A 534 8.67 28.75 23.15
C PHE A 534 9.62 28.77 24.34
N SER A 535 9.40 27.92 25.34
CA SER A 535 10.31 27.77 26.46
C SER A 535 10.64 26.29 26.66
N GLY A 536 11.90 26.01 27.01
CA GLY A 536 12.43 24.64 27.16
C GLY A 536 13.13 24.09 25.92
N THR A 537 13.96 23.06 26.13
CA THR A 537 14.65 22.31 25.08
C THR A 537 14.40 20.82 25.31
N GLY A 538 14.08 20.07 24.25
CA GLY A 538 14.12 18.60 24.27
C GLY A 538 12.94 17.92 24.96
N SER A 539 11.80 18.61 25.13
CA SER A 539 10.56 17.94 25.52
C SER A 539 9.93 17.30 24.29
N ALA A 540 9.75 15.98 24.31
CA ALA A 540 8.87 15.27 23.37
C ALA A 540 7.42 15.78 23.46
N ASP A 541 7.12 16.50 24.55
CA ASP A 541 5.80 16.93 24.97
C ASP A 541 5.71 18.45 24.81
N TRP A 542 5.69 18.88 23.55
CA TRP A 542 5.53 20.29 23.19
C TRP A 542 4.18 20.51 22.51
N SER A 543 3.34 21.32 23.16
CA SER A 543 2.06 21.79 22.61
C SER A 543 2.12 23.29 22.36
N ILE A 544 1.48 23.75 21.27
CA ILE A 544 1.37 25.18 20.98
C ILE A 544 0.31 25.80 21.89
N SER A 545 0.66 26.87 22.59
CA SER A 545 -0.27 27.66 23.40
C SER A 545 -0.29 29.13 22.96
N SER A 546 -1.18 29.93 23.55
CA SER A 546 -1.24 31.37 23.26
C SER A 546 -0.04 32.17 23.72
N SER A 547 0.78 31.64 24.63
CA SER A 547 2.09 32.22 24.94
C SER A 547 3.18 31.84 23.93
N THR A 548 2.87 30.91 23.02
CA THR A 548 3.83 30.31 22.10
C THR A 548 3.67 30.82 20.68
N MET A 549 2.51 31.39 20.33
CA MET A 549 2.23 31.92 19.01
C MET A 549 1.66 33.34 19.10
N SER A 550 2.09 34.20 18.17
CA SER A 550 1.62 35.57 18.03
C SER A 550 1.52 35.95 16.56
N LEU A 551 0.64 36.87 16.23
CA LEU A 551 0.52 37.45 14.89
C LEU A 551 1.16 38.82 14.87
N ALA A 552 1.95 39.12 13.84
CA ALA A 552 2.58 40.43 13.67
C ALA A 552 2.35 41.01 12.28
N ASP A 553 2.45 42.34 12.21
CA ASP A 553 2.54 43.08 10.96
C ASP A 553 3.84 42.64 10.23
N PRO A 554 3.76 42.23 8.94
CA PRO A 554 4.95 41.85 8.16
C PRO A 554 6.00 42.98 8.02
N ALA A 555 5.64 44.24 8.31
CA ALA A 555 6.56 45.37 8.35
C ALA A 555 7.41 45.45 9.64
N GLY A 556 7.08 44.67 10.68
CA GLY A 556 7.84 44.58 11.93
C GLY A 556 9.23 43.95 11.74
N PHE A 557 10.14 44.17 12.69
CA PHE A 557 11.47 43.58 12.70
C PHE A 557 11.56 42.52 13.78
N TRP A 558 11.90 41.30 13.39
CA TRP A 558 12.01 40.16 14.31
C TRP A 558 13.16 39.25 13.89
N PRO A 559 13.78 38.54 14.85
CA PRO A 559 14.82 37.57 14.52
C PRO A 559 14.23 36.37 13.77
N TYR A 560 15.07 35.67 13.03
CA TYR A 560 14.67 34.51 12.22
C TYR A 560 15.75 33.44 12.22
N ARG A 561 15.36 32.24 11.80
CA ARG A 561 16.21 31.08 11.57
C ARG A 561 15.80 30.44 10.25
N CYS A 562 16.78 29.97 9.50
CA CYS A 562 16.55 29.29 8.25
C CYS A 562 16.52 27.78 8.47
N VAL A 563 15.71 27.09 7.67
CA VAL A 563 15.63 25.64 7.60
C VAL A 563 15.95 25.20 6.17
N TRP A 564 16.92 24.32 6.05
CA TRP A 564 17.27 23.58 4.86
C TRP A 564 16.59 22.21 4.90
N HIS A 565 16.07 21.82 3.77
CA HIS A 565 15.43 20.53 3.60
C HIS A 565 16.31 19.67 2.70
N GLU A 566 16.40 18.39 3.01
CA GLU A 566 16.80 17.42 2.02
C GLU A 566 15.79 17.56 0.88
N LYS A 567 16.33 17.80 -0.30
CA LYS A 567 15.51 18.02 -1.48
C LYS A 567 15.02 16.66 -1.93
N VAL A 568 13.99 16.17 -1.24
CA VAL A 568 13.25 14.95 -1.60
C VAL A 568 12.35 15.28 -2.78
N GLU A 569 11.73 16.46 -2.75
CA GLU A 569 11.24 17.11 -3.96
C GLU A 569 12.38 17.95 -4.56
N PRO A 570 12.63 17.87 -5.87
CA PRO A 570 13.55 18.79 -6.51
C PRO A 570 12.97 20.21 -6.39
N VAL A 571 13.56 21.05 -5.55
CA VAL A 571 13.23 22.49 -5.49
C VAL A 571 13.29 23.05 -6.90
N MET A 572 12.13 23.40 -7.43
CA MET A 572 11.99 23.84 -8.79
C MET A 572 12.35 25.32 -8.88
N ASN A 573 13.62 25.59 -9.18
CA ASN A 573 14.00 26.90 -9.66
C ASN A 573 13.25 27.16 -10.98
N HIS A 574 12.46 28.24 -11.04
CA HIS A 574 11.85 28.69 -12.29
C HIS A 574 12.94 28.90 -13.33
N CYS A 575 12.98 28.06 -14.36
CA CYS A 575 13.88 28.27 -15.49
C CYS A 575 13.48 29.55 -16.22
N LYS A 576 14.45 30.28 -16.78
CA LYS A 576 14.18 31.53 -17.47
C LYS A 576 13.34 31.26 -18.73
N GLN A 577 12.71 32.31 -19.25
CA GLN A 577 12.08 32.25 -20.57
C GLN A 577 13.10 31.73 -21.62
N ASN A 578 12.76 30.67 -22.35
CA ASN A 578 13.62 29.89 -23.26
C ASN A 578 14.61 28.89 -22.61
N GLU A 579 14.43 28.56 -21.33
CA GLU A 579 15.08 27.43 -20.67
C GLU A 579 14.03 26.38 -20.26
N ARG A 580 14.42 25.10 -20.22
CA ARG A 580 13.60 23.99 -19.72
C ARG A 580 14.25 23.36 -18.49
N ALA A 581 13.45 22.90 -17.54
CA ALA A 581 13.98 22.05 -16.47
C ALA A 581 14.07 20.60 -16.96
N VAL A 582 15.26 20.00 -16.85
CA VAL A 582 15.54 18.63 -17.30
C VAL A 582 15.94 17.78 -16.10
N TRP A 583 15.23 16.68 -15.91
CA TRP A 583 15.55 15.67 -14.91
C TRP A 583 16.87 14.98 -15.27
N ASN A 584 17.84 14.98 -14.36
CA ASN A 584 19.17 14.39 -14.57
C ASN A 584 19.42 13.10 -13.75
N GLY A 585 18.37 12.53 -13.14
CA GLY A 585 18.48 11.35 -12.28
C GLY A 585 18.54 11.67 -10.78
N SER A 586 18.90 12.89 -10.38
CA SER A 586 18.94 13.31 -8.97
C SER A 586 18.23 14.65 -8.70
N GLY A 587 17.84 15.39 -9.74
CA GLY A 587 17.09 16.63 -9.64
C GLY A 587 16.79 17.25 -11.01
N TYR A 588 16.20 18.46 -11.03
CA TYR A 588 15.98 19.23 -12.25
C TYR A 588 17.10 20.28 -12.45
N SER A 589 17.61 20.38 -13.69
CA SER A 589 18.56 21.41 -14.11
C SER A 589 17.99 22.24 -15.26
N CYS A 590 18.17 23.56 -15.25
CA CYS A 590 17.75 24.41 -16.36
C CYS A 590 18.72 24.25 -17.55
N GLN A 591 18.19 23.94 -18.73
CA GLN A 591 18.92 23.80 -19.99
C GLN A 591 18.26 24.68 -21.05
N ALA A 592 19.02 25.13 -22.06
CA ALA A 592 18.45 25.92 -23.17
C ALA A 592 17.38 25.11 -23.92
N ALA A 593 16.23 25.73 -24.19
CA ALA A 593 15.14 25.10 -24.92
C ALA A 593 15.59 24.72 -26.35
N THR A 594 15.16 23.54 -26.78
CA THR A 594 15.33 22.94 -28.11
C THR A 594 13.99 22.85 -28.82
N ALA A 595 14.00 22.65 -30.14
CA ALA A 595 12.77 22.51 -30.92
C ALA A 595 11.92 21.33 -30.41
N GLY A 596 10.66 21.63 -30.07
CA GLY A 596 9.72 20.66 -29.47
C GLY A 596 9.56 20.77 -27.95
N ASP A 597 10.25 21.72 -27.31
CA ASP A 597 10.03 22.09 -25.91
C ASP A 597 8.84 23.06 -25.75
N SER A 598 8.26 23.11 -24.56
CA SER A 598 7.16 24.01 -24.18
C SER A 598 7.54 25.49 -24.19
N GLY A 599 8.83 25.81 -24.28
CA GLY A 599 9.34 27.17 -24.17
C GLY A 599 9.08 27.82 -22.80
N GLY A 600 8.84 27.02 -21.76
CA GLY A 600 8.46 27.48 -20.42
C GLY A 600 6.95 27.57 -20.18
N ASN A 601 6.12 27.04 -21.08
CA ASN A 601 4.64 27.08 -20.97
C ASN A 601 4.02 25.85 -20.28
N ALA A 602 4.86 24.92 -19.79
CA ALA A 602 4.41 23.70 -19.12
C ALA A 602 4.06 23.98 -17.65
N ASN A 603 2.97 23.39 -17.16
CA ASN A 603 2.44 23.64 -15.81
C ASN A 603 2.92 22.59 -14.79
N PRO A 604 3.30 22.96 -13.55
CA PRO A 604 3.49 24.31 -12.99
C PRO A 604 4.94 24.80 -13.09
N GLY A 605 5.10 26.09 -13.40
CA GLY A 605 6.40 26.77 -13.30
C GLY A 605 7.32 26.66 -14.53
N GLY A 606 6.81 26.23 -15.69
CA GLY A 606 7.56 26.17 -16.95
C GLY A 606 8.38 24.91 -17.16
N ILE A 607 8.06 23.87 -16.41
CA ILE A 607 8.80 22.61 -16.42
C ILE A 607 7.98 21.49 -17.01
N GLN A 608 8.68 20.77 -17.86
CA GLN A 608 8.15 19.77 -18.75
C GLN A 608 8.82 18.44 -18.44
N LEU A 609 8.03 17.36 -18.48
CA LEU A 609 8.60 16.02 -18.51
C LEU A 609 8.82 15.64 -19.97
N VAL A 610 10.05 15.28 -20.31
CA VAL A 610 10.34 14.75 -21.64
C VAL A 610 10.22 13.23 -21.55
N ASP A 611 9.26 12.67 -22.28
CA ASP A 611 9.12 11.21 -22.37
C ASP A 611 10.26 10.59 -23.19
N ASN A 612 10.38 9.27 -23.14
CA ASN A 612 11.44 8.55 -23.86
C ASN A 612 11.35 8.70 -25.40
N TRP A 613 10.23 9.23 -25.91
CA TRP A 613 10.02 9.55 -27.33
C TRP A 613 10.28 11.03 -27.65
N GLY A 614 10.83 11.79 -26.70
CA GLY A 614 11.24 13.18 -26.88
C GLY A 614 10.10 14.19 -26.82
N ASN A 615 8.90 13.81 -26.36
CA ASN A 615 7.77 14.72 -26.26
C ASN A 615 7.76 15.33 -24.86
N ALA A 616 7.62 16.65 -24.81
CA ALA A 616 7.49 17.39 -23.58
C ALA A 616 6.02 17.40 -23.12
N TRP A 617 5.79 17.17 -21.83
CA TRP A 617 4.47 17.09 -21.22
C TRP A 617 4.34 18.06 -20.05
N ASP A 618 3.10 18.47 -19.78
CA ASP A 618 2.77 19.09 -18.49
C ASP A 618 3.07 18.13 -17.31
N LEU A 619 3.73 18.67 -16.27
CA LEU A 619 4.00 17.96 -15.01
C LEU A 619 2.70 17.60 -14.27
N LEU A 620 1.78 18.57 -14.14
CA LEU A 620 0.50 18.40 -13.44
C LEU A 620 -0.68 18.47 -14.41
N GLN A 621 -1.69 17.67 -14.10
CA GLN A 621 -2.99 17.70 -14.76
C GLN A 621 -3.63 19.08 -14.64
N ARG A 622 -4.13 19.64 -15.75
CA ARG A 622 -4.82 20.93 -15.76
C ARG A 622 -6.25 20.77 -15.28
N ALA A 623 -6.83 21.89 -14.83
CA ALA A 623 -8.24 21.97 -14.46
C ALA A 623 -9.15 21.46 -15.58
N GLN A 624 -10.28 20.88 -15.21
CA GLN A 624 -11.23 20.31 -16.17
C GLN A 624 -11.76 21.37 -17.13
N ALA A 625 -11.87 21.03 -18.40
CA ALA A 625 -12.46 21.90 -19.41
C ALA A 625 -13.16 21.08 -20.50
N ASP A 626 -14.03 21.74 -21.27
CA ASP A 626 -14.55 21.16 -22.49
C ASP A 626 -13.45 21.00 -23.56
N TYR A 627 -13.70 20.19 -24.59
CA TYR A 627 -12.69 19.86 -25.58
C TYR A 627 -12.18 21.10 -26.33
N ALA A 628 -13.09 22.02 -26.67
CA ALA A 628 -12.76 23.24 -27.41
C ALA A 628 -11.83 24.14 -26.59
N THR A 629 -12.13 24.34 -25.31
CA THR A 629 -11.34 25.15 -24.38
C THR A 629 -10.01 24.49 -24.08
N ALA A 630 -9.99 23.18 -23.81
CA ALA A 630 -8.76 22.42 -23.56
C ALA A 630 -7.82 22.45 -24.78
N SER A 631 -8.36 22.22 -25.98
CA SER A 631 -7.61 22.27 -27.24
C SER A 631 -7.06 23.67 -27.51
N ALA A 632 -7.90 24.72 -27.38
CA ALA A 632 -7.47 26.10 -27.58
C ALA A 632 -6.41 26.52 -26.56
N THR A 633 -6.52 26.06 -25.31
CA THR A 633 -5.50 26.31 -24.27
C THR A 633 -4.16 25.70 -24.66
N CYS A 634 -4.12 24.42 -25.02
CA CYS A 634 -2.85 23.79 -25.39
C CYS A 634 -2.24 24.41 -26.65
N GLN A 635 -3.05 24.75 -27.66
CA GLN A 635 -2.60 25.45 -28.86
C GLN A 635 -2.04 26.85 -28.56
N GLY A 636 -2.71 27.60 -27.68
CA GLY A 636 -2.24 28.92 -27.24
C GLY A 636 -0.90 28.88 -26.51
N LEU A 637 -0.57 27.74 -25.90
CA LEU A 637 0.72 27.49 -25.24
C LEU A 637 1.80 26.94 -26.19
N GLY A 638 1.51 26.86 -27.50
CA GLY A 638 2.41 26.32 -28.51
C GLY A 638 2.48 24.79 -28.55
N GLY A 639 1.59 24.10 -27.84
CA GLY A 639 1.47 22.64 -27.81
C GLY A 639 0.13 22.17 -28.38
N ARG A 640 -0.30 20.97 -28.00
CA ARG A 640 -1.61 20.42 -28.35
C ARG A 640 -2.08 19.44 -27.28
N LEU A 641 -3.33 19.01 -27.35
CA LEU A 641 -3.76 17.82 -26.62
C LEU A 641 -2.99 16.59 -27.13
N PRO A 642 -2.71 15.60 -26.27
CA PRO A 642 -2.03 14.38 -26.67
C PRO A 642 -2.93 13.49 -27.53
N THR A 643 -2.32 12.59 -28.30
CA THR A 643 -3.04 11.42 -28.83
C THR A 643 -3.26 10.39 -27.73
N ALA A 644 -4.16 9.44 -27.96
CA ALA A 644 -4.39 8.35 -27.04
C ALA A 644 -3.14 7.48 -26.86
N THR A 645 -2.38 7.20 -27.94
CA THR A 645 -1.11 6.46 -27.81
C THR A 645 -0.07 7.25 -27.02
N GLU A 646 -0.02 8.56 -27.17
CA GLU A 646 0.87 9.43 -26.40
C GLU A 646 0.62 9.30 -24.91
N VAL A 647 -0.63 9.28 -24.46
CA VAL A 647 -0.93 9.06 -23.03
C VAL A 647 -0.73 7.59 -22.64
N TYR A 648 -1.13 6.66 -23.51
CA TYR A 648 -1.03 5.21 -23.26
C TYR A 648 0.42 4.81 -22.98
N ARG A 649 1.37 5.28 -23.79
CA ARG A 649 2.78 4.88 -23.64
C ARG A 649 3.48 5.45 -22.40
N VAL A 650 2.89 6.46 -21.77
CA VAL A 650 3.42 7.07 -20.56
C VAL A 650 2.66 6.66 -19.30
N ARG A 651 1.83 5.62 -19.39
CA ARG A 651 1.02 5.13 -18.27
C ARG A 651 1.86 4.43 -17.20
N ALA A 652 1.36 4.41 -15.96
CA ALA A 652 2.09 3.86 -14.83
C ALA A 652 2.39 2.36 -14.96
N ASN A 653 1.44 1.58 -15.50
CA ASN A 653 1.56 0.13 -15.63
C ASN A 653 2.42 -0.36 -16.83
N GLN A 654 3.27 0.48 -17.43
CA GLN A 654 4.13 0.09 -18.55
C GLN A 654 5.64 0.10 -18.20
N THR A 655 6.37 -0.90 -18.72
CA THR A 655 7.79 -1.14 -18.45
C THR A 655 8.76 -0.26 -19.24
N LEU A 656 8.27 0.60 -20.15
CA LEU A 656 9.13 1.34 -21.11
C LEU A 656 9.24 2.85 -20.83
N ALA A 657 8.37 3.46 -20.02
CA ALA A 657 8.47 4.87 -19.63
C ALA A 657 7.67 5.18 -18.36
N THR A 658 8.24 4.88 -17.19
CA THR A 658 7.64 5.17 -15.86
C THR A 658 7.79 6.64 -15.44
N THR A 659 8.33 7.50 -16.29
CA THR A 659 8.76 8.87 -15.94
C THR A 659 7.63 9.92 -15.94
N ILE A 660 6.40 9.57 -16.32
CA ILE A 660 5.25 10.50 -16.36
C ILE A 660 3.98 9.91 -15.73
N GLY A 661 3.78 8.60 -15.82
CA GLY A 661 2.60 7.91 -15.32
C GLY A 661 2.40 8.04 -13.81
N ASP A 662 1.13 8.03 -13.41
CA ASP A 662 0.67 8.07 -12.02
C ASP A 662 -0.32 6.92 -11.82
N ALA A 663 0.06 5.92 -11.02
CA ALA A 663 -0.71 4.71 -10.80
C ALA A 663 -2.05 4.98 -10.09
N ASN A 664 -2.17 6.12 -9.39
CA ASN A 664 -3.36 6.51 -8.65
C ASN A 664 -4.26 7.46 -9.44
N SER A 665 -3.83 7.90 -10.63
CA SER A 665 -4.65 8.75 -11.47
C SER A 665 -5.85 7.98 -12.02
N THR A 666 -7.02 8.23 -11.44
CA THR A 666 -8.30 7.64 -11.86
C THR A 666 -9.01 8.42 -12.96
N SER A 667 -8.51 9.61 -13.28
CA SER A 667 -9.12 10.53 -14.25
C SER A 667 -8.78 10.17 -15.70
N TYR A 668 -9.77 10.28 -16.60
CA TYR A 668 -9.53 10.22 -18.04
C TYR A 668 -9.15 11.59 -18.59
N LEU A 669 -8.08 11.62 -19.38
CA LEU A 669 -7.56 12.84 -20.01
C LEU A 669 -8.13 13.03 -21.41
N TRP A 670 -8.37 14.29 -21.79
CA TRP A 670 -8.67 14.61 -23.19
C TRP A 670 -7.56 14.17 -24.14
N THR A 671 -7.96 13.59 -25.27
CA THR A 671 -7.06 13.30 -26.40
C THR A 671 -7.57 13.95 -27.68
N LEU A 672 -6.71 14.07 -28.69
CA LEU A 672 -7.12 14.50 -30.03
C LEU A 672 -8.00 13.48 -30.75
N ASN A 673 -7.97 12.23 -30.32
CA ASN A 673 -8.59 11.13 -31.04
C ASN A 673 -10.10 11.32 -31.10
N PRO A 674 -10.70 11.30 -32.31
CA PRO A 674 -12.15 11.20 -32.41
C PRO A 674 -12.63 9.89 -31.78
N SER A 675 -13.93 9.78 -31.54
CA SER A 675 -14.60 8.51 -31.25
C SER A 675 -15.34 8.02 -32.50
N ALA A 676 -15.85 6.78 -32.47
CA ALA A 676 -16.75 6.26 -33.49
C ALA A 676 -18.07 7.05 -33.58
N THR A 677 -18.46 7.74 -32.50
CA THR A 677 -19.64 8.60 -32.45
C THR A 677 -19.27 10.05 -32.77
N ALA A 678 -19.98 10.67 -33.71
CA ALA A 678 -19.79 12.08 -34.05
C ALA A 678 -20.02 13.00 -32.84
N GLY A 679 -19.17 14.01 -32.66
CA GLY A 679 -19.22 14.94 -31.52
C GLY A 679 -18.66 14.36 -30.22
N GLN A 680 -18.02 13.19 -30.26
CA GLN A 680 -17.30 12.61 -29.13
C GLN A 680 -15.79 12.49 -29.42
N ARG A 681 -15.00 12.52 -28.35
CA ARG A 681 -13.55 12.29 -28.35
C ARG A 681 -13.22 11.13 -27.45
N SER A 682 -12.19 10.38 -27.82
CA SER A 682 -11.63 9.35 -26.95
C SER A 682 -10.90 10.03 -25.79
N THR A 683 -11.04 9.49 -24.59
CA THR A 683 -10.33 9.90 -23.39
C THR A 683 -9.59 8.70 -22.83
N ILE A 684 -8.46 8.93 -22.17
CA ILE A 684 -7.60 7.84 -21.72
C ILE A 684 -7.04 8.13 -20.34
N ARG A 685 -7.00 7.10 -19.50
CA ARG A 685 -6.53 7.19 -18.13
C ARG A 685 -5.04 6.84 -18.05
N VAL A 686 -4.27 7.67 -17.34
CA VAL A 686 -2.81 7.56 -17.29
C VAL A 686 -2.30 6.49 -16.30
N SER A 687 -3.12 5.97 -15.39
CA SER A 687 -2.70 4.88 -14.50
C SER A 687 -2.54 3.55 -15.25
N ASP A 688 -3.58 3.15 -15.98
CA ASP A 688 -3.68 1.82 -16.59
C ASP A 688 -3.85 1.83 -18.12
N GLY A 689 -4.01 3.01 -18.74
CA GLY A 689 -4.20 3.15 -20.18
C GLY A 689 -5.62 2.81 -20.64
N ASP A 690 -6.58 2.74 -19.72
CA ASP A 690 -7.98 2.47 -20.05
C ASP A 690 -8.58 3.62 -20.87
N VAL A 691 -9.46 3.28 -21.82
CA VAL A 691 -10.00 4.21 -22.82
C VAL A 691 -11.51 4.33 -22.67
N SER A 692 -11.99 5.57 -22.69
CA SER A 692 -13.41 5.92 -22.71
C SER A 692 -13.70 6.92 -23.84
N ALA A 693 -14.96 7.31 -23.99
CA ALA A 693 -15.38 8.33 -24.95
C ALA A 693 -16.36 9.31 -24.30
N LEU A 694 -16.11 10.61 -24.48
CA LEU A 694 -16.94 11.68 -23.93
C LEU A 694 -17.39 12.65 -25.03
N ALA A 695 -18.56 13.28 -24.85
CA ALA A 695 -19.02 14.35 -25.73
C ALA A 695 -18.07 15.56 -25.63
N GLU A 696 -17.82 16.24 -26.74
CA GLU A 696 -16.90 17.41 -26.77
C GLU A 696 -17.33 18.55 -25.82
N THR A 697 -18.61 18.59 -25.44
CA THR A 697 -19.19 19.53 -24.47
C THR A 697 -19.02 19.11 -23.01
N SER A 698 -18.58 17.88 -22.74
CA SER A 698 -18.30 17.41 -21.38
C SER A 698 -17.03 18.08 -20.85
N VAL A 699 -16.93 18.27 -19.53
CA VAL A 699 -15.68 18.74 -18.92
C VAL A 699 -14.89 17.54 -18.41
N THR A 700 -13.61 17.48 -18.76
CA THR A 700 -12.69 16.47 -18.21
C THR A 700 -11.29 17.07 -18.09
N PRO A 701 -10.42 16.53 -17.21
CA PRO A 701 -9.07 17.02 -17.12
C PRO A 701 -8.27 16.78 -18.39
N TYR A 702 -7.19 17.54 -18.56
CA TYR A 702 -6.32 17.41 -19.72
C TYR A 702 -4.87 17.75 -19.36
N ARG A 703 -3.98 17.34 -20.25
CA ARG A 703 -2.57 17.76 -20.27
C ARG A 703 -2.23 18.24 -21.67
N CYS A 704 -1.31 19.17 -21.77
CA CYS A 704 -0.73 19.57 -23.04
C CYS A 704 0.55 18.78 -23.29
N VAL A 705 0.76 18.45 -24.57
CA VAL A 705 2.00 17.87 -25.07
C VAL A 705 2.60 18.82 -26.09
N TRP A 706 3.91 19.02 -25.97
CA TRP A 706 4.75 19.67 -26.97
C TRP A 706 5.54 18.55 -27.64
N PRO A 707 5.16 18.17 -28.86
CA PRO A 707 5.85 17.11 -29.55
C PRO A 707 7.29 17.55 -29.82
N GLY A 708 8.24 16.66 -29.56
CA GLY A 708 9.66 16.88 -29.89
C GLY A 708 9.83 17.17 -31.38
N ALA A 709 11.02 17.60 -31.81
CA ALA A 709 11.41 17.60 -33.22
C ALA A 709 11.52 16.16 -33.78
N ALA A 710 10.41 15.41 -33.78
CA ALA A 710 10.15 14.33 -34.71
C ALA A 710 9.97 14.99 -36.08
N GLY A 711 11.11 15.36 -36.67
CA GLY A 711 11.18 15.95 -37.99
C GLY A 711 10.78 14.92 -39.04
N ASP A 712 9.82 15.31 -39.88
CA ASP A 712 9.45 14.66 -41.13
C ASP A 712 8.88 13.22 -40.98
N ILE A 713 7.83 12.93 -41.75
CA ILE A 713 7.16 11.62 -41.85
C ILE A 713 8.18 10.50 -42.22
N PHE A 714 9.37 10.87 -42.71
CA PHE A 714 10.47 9.98 -43.09
C PHE A 714 11.71 10.01 -42.17
N GLY A 715 11.75 10.88 -41.15
CA GLY A 715 12.85 10.98 -40.20
C GLY A 715 12.73 9.96 -39.05
N SER A 716 13.23 8.74 -39.26
CA SER A 716 13.60 7.69 -38.27
C SER A 716 12.81 7.45 -36.95
N ARG A 717 11.62 8.04 -36.70
CA ARG A 717 10.91 7.91 -35.40
C ARG A 717 9.37 7.98 -35.45
N ALA A 718 8.74 7.68 -36.60
CA ALA A 718 7.27 7.70 -36.71
C ALA A 718 6.55 6.47 -36.11
N CYS A 719 7.27 5.35 -35.98
CA CYS A 719 6.71 4.12 -35.43
C CYS A 719 6.67 4.12 -33.91
N TYR A 720 5.67 3.45 -33.35
CA TYR A 720 5.60 3.14 -31.93
C TYR A 720 6.45 1.91 -31.60
N GLY A 721 7.49 2.14 -30.79
CA GLY A 721 8.68 1.30 -30.70
C GLY A 721 9.47 1.46 -29.40
N ASP A 722 10.42 0.56 -29.16
CA ASP A 722 11.41 0.71 -28.09
C ASP A 722 12.25 1.97 -28.36
N PRO A 723 12.19 2.99 -27.49
CA PRO A 723 12.94 4.22 -27.69
C PRO A 723 14.47 4.04 -27.62
N ALA A 724 14.97 2.93 -27.08
CA ALA A 724 16.39 2.57 -27.09
C ALA A 724 16.83 1.89 -28.40
N ALA A 725 15.90 1.41 -29.23
CA ALA A 725 16.18 0.90 -30.56
C ALA A 725 16.39 2.06 -31.55
N SER A 726 17.28 1.89 -32.53
CA SER A 726 17.73 2.98 -33.42
C SER A 726 16.64 3.64 -34.27
N ASP A 727 15.49 3.00 -34.48
CA ASP A 727 14.36 3.54 -35.26
C ASP A 727 12.95 3.22 -34.73
N GLY A 728 12.82 2.42 -33.65
CA GLY A 728 11.53 2.04 -33.05
C GLY A 728 10.55 1.29 -33.99
N CYS A 729 10.97 0.95 -35.20
CA CYS A 729 10.12 0.37 -36.23
C CYS A 729 10.44 -1.11 -36.43
N PHE A 730 9.43 -1.91 -36.77
CA PHE A 730 9.65 -3.15 -37.48
C PHE A 730 9.74 -2.84 -38.97
N THR A 731 10.81 -3.23 -39.64
CA THR A 731 11.08 -2.84 -41.02
C THR A 731 11.15 -4.04 -41.96
N THR A 732 10.61 -3.86 -43.16
CA THR A 732 10.70 -4.78 -44.29
C THR A 732 11.26 -4.03 -45.51
N SER A 733 11.42 -4.71 -46.65
CA SER A 733 11.84 -4.06 -47.91
C SER A 733 10.91 -2.91 -48.30
N ASP A 734 9.61 -3.05 -48.07
CA ASP A 734 8.59 -2.17 -48.65
C ASP A 734 7.76 -1.40 -47.61
N LEU A 735 7.76 -1.85 -46.35
CA LEU A 735 6.96 -1.30 -45.26
C LEU A 735 7.77 -1.07 -43.98
N ARG A 736 7.35 -0.07 -43.21
CA ARG A 736 7.65 0.07 -41.78
C ARG A 736 6.37 -0.09 -40.99
N SER A 737 6.46 -0.69 -39.81
CA SER A 737 5.34 -0.89 -38.88
C SER A 737 5.75 -0.51 -37.47
N ASP A 738 4.79 -0.15 -36.64
CA ASP A 738 4.96 -0.17 -35.19
C ASP A 738 5.44 -1.55 -34.73
N SER A 739 6.36 -1.55 -33.76
CA SER A 739 6.87 -2.76 -33.10
C SER A 739 6.05 -3.13 -31.86
N TYR A 740 5.34 -2.16 -31.28
CA TYR A 740 4.45 -2.33 -30.13
C TYR A 740 3.01 -1.94 -30.47
N ASP A 741 2.08 -2.41 -29.65
CA ASP A 741 0.65 -2.16 -29.83
C ASP A 741 0.26 -0.81 -29.25
N ARG A 742 -0.45 -0.01 -30.03
CA ARG A 742 -1.01 1.29 -29.61
C ARG A 742 -2.22 1.10 -28.69
N ALA A 743 -2.71 2.20 -28.12
CA ALA A 743 -3.86 2.23 -27.22
C ALA A 743 -5.08 1.52 -27.84
N SER A 744 -5.87 0.82 -27.02
CA SER A 744 -7.11 0.20 -27.51
C SER A 744 -8.14 1.26 -27.87
N LEU A 745 -8.39 1.46 -29.16
CA LEU A 745 -9.28 2.49 -29.69
C LEU A 745 -10.41 1.89 -30.53
N THR A 746 -11.42 2.71 -30.80
CA THR A 746 -12.39 2.40 -31.86
C THR A 746 -11.72 2.38 -33.22
N GLN A 747 -12.19 1.56 -34.15
CA GLN A 747 -11.53 1.42 -35.46
C GLN A 747 -11.37 2.77 -36.19
N PRO A 748 -12.39 3.66 -36.24
CA PRO A 748 -12.22 4.98 -36.87
C PRO A 748 -11.19 5.85 -36.15
N ALA A 749 -11.10 5.76 -34.82
CA ALA A 749 -10.14 6.50 -34.03
C ALA A 749 -8.71 5.99 -34.22
N ALA A 750 -8.54 4.66 -34.35
CA ALA A 750 -7.28 4.01 -34.68
C ALA A 750 -6.79 4.40 -36.09
N ALA A 751 -7.69 4.35 -37.07
CA ALA A 751 -7.40 4.80 -38.44
C ALA A 751 -7.00 6.28 -38.49
N TRP A 752 -7.74 7.13 -37.78
CA TRP A 752 -7.41 8.55 -37.65
C TRP A 752 -6.03 8.76 -37.02
N GLU A 753 -5.70 8.02 -35.98
CA GLU A 753 -4.41 8.17 -35.31
C GLU A 753 -3.24 7.72 -36.19
N CYS A 754 -3.38 6.62 -36.93
CA CYS A 754 -2.37 6.26 -37.92
C CYS A 754 -2.18 7.34 -38.97
N ALA A 755 -3.28 7.90 -39.49
CA ALA A 755 -3.22 9.01 -40.45
C ALA A 755 -2.60 10.28 -39.85
N PHE A 756 -2.85 10.57 -38.58
CA PHE A 756 -2.25 11.68 -37.85
C PHE A 756 -0.71 11.58 -37.83
N TYR A 757 -0.16 10.38 -37.73
CA TYR A 757 1.27 10.12 -37.82
C TYR A 757 1.78 9.90 -39.26
N GLY A 758 0.94 10.11 -40.29
CA GLY A 758 1.31 9.93 -41.71
C GLY A 758 1.31 8.47 -42.19
N GLY A 759 0.75 7.55 -41.40
CA GLY A 759 0.58 6.14 -41.73
C GLY A 759 -0.88 5.76 -41.98
N ARG A 760 -1.14 4.45 -41.96
CA ARG A 760 -2.49 3.88 -42.03
C ARG A 760 -2.57 2.61 -41.20
N LEU A 761 -3.78 2.13 -40.94
CA LEU A 761 -3.96 0.76 -40.45
C LEU A 761 -3.49 -0.22 -41.53
N PRO A 762 -2.89 -1.36 -41.16
CA PRO A 762 -2.47 -2.36 -42.11
C PRO A 762 -3.67 -3.00 -42.79
N ASP A 763 -3.54 -3.21 -44.09
CA ASP A 763 -4.42 -4.13 -44.82
C ASP A 763 -3.90 -5.58 -44.68
N LEU A 764 -4.65 -6.51 -45.24
CA LEU A 764 -4.31 -7.94 -45.16
C LEU A 764 -2.94 -8.27 -45.78
N ASN A 765 -2.56 -7.59 -46.87
CA ASN A 765 -1.29 -7.83 -47.54
C ASN A 765 -0.12 -7.28 -46.73
N ASP A 766 -0.30 -6.12 -46.09
CA ASP A 766 0.69 -5.56 -45.17
C ASP A 766 0.93 -6.51 -44.00
N LEU A 767 -0.15 -7.00 -43.36
CA LEU A 767 -0.05 -7.94 -42.24
C LEU A 767 0.69 -9.21 -42.65
N GLN A 768 0.34 -9.79 -43.80
CA GLN A 768 1.03 -10.98 -44.32
C GLN A 768 2.52 -10.72 -44.54
N SER A 769 2.87 -9.57 -45.13
CA SER A 769 4.26 -9.18 -45.39
C SER A 769 5.06 -9.00 -44.10
N LEU A 770 4.47 -8.33 -43.10
CA LEU A 770 5.09 -8.12 -41.78
C LEU A 770 5.29 -9.45 -41.05
N ILE A 771 4.29 -10.32 -41.02
CA ILE A 771 4.33 -11.63 -40.35
C ILE A 771 5.39 -12.54 -41.00
N HIS A 772 5.45 -12.57 -42.33
CA HIS A 772 6.47 -13.30 -43.08
C HIS A 772 7.88 -12.79 -42.78
N ALA A 773 8.05 -11.48 -42.63
CA ALA A 773 9.32 -10.88 -42.24
C ALA A 773 9.69 -11.12 -40.77
N GLY A 774 8.76 -11.65 -39.97
CA GLY A 774 8.99 -12.04 -38.58
C GLY A 774 8.37 -11.11 -37.53
N ALA A 775 7.42 -10.25 -37.89
CA ALA A 775 6.77 -9.36 -36.95
C ALA A 775 5.99 -10.14 -35.87
N PRO A 776 6.25 -9.92 -34.56
CA PRO A 776 5.54 -10.60 -33.49
C PRO A 776 4.13 -10.03 -33.28
N ASN A 777 3.20 -10.88 -32.81
CA ASN A 777 1.84 -10.51 -32.42
C ASN A 777 1.79 -9.90 -31.00
N GLY A 778 2.38 -8.73 -30.86
CA GLY A 778 2.50 -7.91 -29.64
C GLY A 778 1.84 -8.43 -28.36
N SER A 779 0.68 -7.87 -28.03
CA SER A 779 -0.07 -8.10 -26.78
C SER A 779 -0.84 -9.42 -26.73
N GLY A 780 -0.77 -10.25 -27.77
CA GLY A 780 -1.57 -11.47 -27.90
C GLY A 780 -3.07 -11.23 -28.15
N ASN A 781 -3.53 -9.97 -28.20
CA ASN A 781 -4.89 -9.60 -28.58
C ASN A 781 -5.01 -9.48 -30.11
N ASN A 782 -6.24 -9.55 -30.63
CA ASN A 782 -6.47 -9.25 -32.03
C ASN A 782 -6.33 -7.73 -32.29
N LEU A 783 -5.57 -7.37 -33.32
CA LEU A 783 -5.28 -5.99 -33.70
C LEU A 783 -6.23 -5.50 -34.79
N TRP A 784 -6.58 -4.21 -34.77
CA TRP A 784 -7.35 -3.61 -35.87
C TRP A 784 -6.61 -3.67 -37.21
N SER A 785 -7.37 -3.90 -38.28
CA SER A 785 -6.95 -3.71 -39.66
C SER A 785 -7.76 -2.62 -40.35
N ALA A 786 -7.32 -2.24 -41.55
CA ALA A 786 -8.05 -1.33 -42.42
C ALA A 786 -9.27 -1.97 -43.11
N GLU A 787 -9.42 -3.30 -43.07
CA GLU A 787 -10.35 -4.04 -43.92
C GLU A 787 -11.79 -4.04 -43.35
N PRO A 788 -12.77 -3.43 -44.05
CA PRO A 788 -14.17 -3.68 -43.79
C PRO A 788 -14.56 -5.04 -44.37
N ILE A 789 -15.23 -5.88 -43.59
CA ILE A 789 -15.62 -7.23 -44.02
C ILE A 789 -17.11 -7.48 -43.75
N PHE A 790 -17.72 -8.25 -44.65
CA PHE A 790 -19.08 -8.76 -44.53
C PHE A 790 -19.05 -10.25 -44.21
N MET A 791 -19.68 -10.67 -43.10
CA MET A 791 -19.81 -12.09 -42.75
C MET A 791 -21.20 -12.61 -43.08
N TYR A 792 -21.25 -13.59 -43.98
CA TYR A 792 -22.49 -14.17 -44.51
C TYR A 792 -23.34 -14.86 -43.43
N ASN A 793 -22.70 -15.50 -42.44
CA ASN A 793 -23.39 -16.25 -41.37
C ASN A 793 -24.01 -15.39 -40.26
N GLY A 794 -23.99 -14.06 -40.40
CA GLY A 794 -24.65 -13.14 -39.46
C GLY A 794 -25.24 -11.88 -40.12
N ASN A 795 -25.17 -11.75 -41.45
CA ASN A 795 -25.60 -10.56 -42.19
C ASN A 795 -25.08 -9.23 -41.59
N THR A 796 -23.87 -9.26 -41.03
CA THR A 796 -23.32 -8.15 -40.25
C THR A 796 -22.09 -7.57 -40.96
N TYR A 797 -22.02 -6.25 -41.04
CA TYR A 797 -20.85 -5.50 -41.47
C TYR A 797 -20.02 -5.12 -40.25
N GLY A 798 -18.70 -5.28 -40.36
CA GLY A 798 -17.78 -4.88 -39.30
C GLY A 798 -16.37 -4.71 -39.85
N TYR A 799 -15.42 -4.53 -38.95
CA TYR A 799 -14.02 -4.43 -39.29
C TYR A 799 -13.29 -5.68 -38.83
N ALA A 800 -12.29 -6.08 -39.61
CA ALA A 800 -11.48 -7.24 -39.27
C ALA A 800 -10.45 -6.92 -38.20
N THR A 801 -10.33 -7.85 -37.25
CA THR A 801 -9.24 -7.88 -36.27
C THR A 801 -8.45 -9.17 -36.44
N PHE A 802 -7.13 -9.08 -36.33
CA PHE A 802 -6.21 -10.20 -36.58
C PHE A 802 -5.25 -10.42 -35.42
N GLY A 803 -5.07 -11.67 -35.02
CA GLY A 803 -3.97 -12.13 -34.18
C GLY A 803 -3.21 -13.25 -34.88
N TRP A 804 -1.97 -13.49 -34.48
CA TRP A 804 -1.13 -14.57 -35.00
C TRP A 804 -0.18 -15.16 -33.96
N SER A 805 0.28 -16.40 -34.16
CA SER A 805 1.18 -17.11 -33.24
C SER A 805 2.23 -17.90 -34.02
N GLY A 806 3.42 -17.31 -34.21
CA GLY A 806 4.52 -17.89 -34.97
C GLY A 806 5.00 -16.90 -36.05
N THR A 807 6.31 -16.70 -36.15
CA THR A 807 6.94 -15.68 -36.99
C THR A 807 7.84 -16.33 -38.04
N GLY A 808 7.97 -15.72 -39.23
CA GLY A 808 9.01 -16.11 -40.20
C GLY A 808 8.81 -17.42 -40.97
N THR A 809 7.58 -17.94 -41.09
CA THR A 809 7.29 -19.14 -41.91
C THR A 809 6.49 -18.79 -43.17
N ALA A 810 6.65 -19.56 -44.25
CA ALA A 810 6.17 -19.20 -45.60
C ALA A 810 4.68 -19.52 -45.89
N GLY A 811 3.88 -19.96 -44.90
CA GLY A 811 2.61 -20.67 -45.13
C GLY A 811 1.41 -20.21 -44.29
N TRP A 812 1.18 -18.91 -44.13
CA TRP A 812 0.08 -18.39 -43.31
C TRP A 812 -1.17 -18.12 -44.15
N THR A 813 -2.24 -18.90 -43.91
CA THR A 813 -3.58 -18.62 -44.42
C THR A 813 -4.48 -18.09 -43.29
N PRO A 814 -5.29 -17.04 -43.52
CA PRO A 814 -6.35 -16.65 -42.58
C PRO A 814 -7.25 -17.87 -42.36
N ASP A 815 -7.49 -18.26 -41.10
CA ASP A 815 -8.25 -19.45 -40.68
C ASP A 815 -7.45 -20.79 -40.52
N GLY A 816 -6.16 -20.70 -40.18
CA GLY A 816 -5.31 -21.84 -39.79
C GLY A 816 -4.93 -21.84 -38.29
N TYR A 817 -4.25 -22.89 -37.81
CA TYR A 817 -3.86 -23.13 -36.40
C TYR A 817 -3.06 -22.00 -35.72
N TYR A 818 -2.67 -20.99 -36.49
CA TYR A 818 -1.73 -19.97 -36.08
C TYR A 818 -2.19 -18.52 -36.35
N MET A 819 -3.27 -18.27 -37.09
CA MET A 819 -3.84 -16.91 -37.27
C MET A 819 -5.28 -16.87 -36.79
N THR A 820 -5.57 -16.00 -35.82
CA THR A 820 -6.93 -15.75 -35.31
C THR A 820 -7.55 -14.58 -36.07
N PHE A 821 -8.72 -14.83 -36.64
CA PHE A 821 -9.52 -13.83 -37.33
C PHE A 821 -10.81 -13.60 -36.55
N SER A 822 -11.19 -12.33 -36.36
CA SER A 822 -12.47 -11.97 -35.76
C SER A 822 -13.07 -10.71 -36.36
N LEU A 823 -14.40 -10.66 -36.40
CA LEU A 823 -15.16 -9.48 -36.82
C LEU A 823 -15.64 -8.72 -35.59
N ALA A 824 -15.36 -7.42 -35.54
CA ALA A 824 -15.84 -6.55 -34.47
C ALA A 824 -16.56 -5.31 -35.03
N PRO A 825 -17.60 -4.79 -34.34
CA PRO A 825 -18.20 -3.53 -34.73
C PRO A 825 -17.17 -2.40 -34.59
N GLY A 826 -17.22 -1.38 -35.45
CA GLY A 826 -16.25 -0.27 -35.43
C GLY A 826 -16.24 0.54 -34.12
N THR A 827 -17.25 0.35 -33.26
CA THR A 827 -17.35 0.94 -31.92
C THR A 827 -16.64 0.12 -30.83
N ALA A 828 -16.18 -1.10 -31.12
CA ALA A 828 -15.39 -1.89 -30.18
C ALA A 828 -14.01 -1.26 -29.95
N LEU A 829 -13.40 -1.50 -28.80
CA LEU A 829 -12.02 -1.11 -28.53
C LEU A 829 -11.10 -2.28 -28.86
N SER A 830 -10.10 -2.03 -29.70
CA SER A 830 -9.04 -3.02 -30.00
C SER A 830 -7.70 -2.28 -30.11
N PRO A 831 -6.60 -2.90 -29.67
CA PRO A 831 -5.26 -2.38 -29.95
C PRO A 831 -5.00 -2.41 -31.46
N PHE A 832 -3.99 -1.65 -31.89
CA PHE A 832 -3.66 -1.52 -33.30
C PHE A 832 -2.19 -1.18 -33.52
N ARG A 833 -1.75 -1.33 -34.76
CA ARG A 833 -0.44 -0.89 -35.25
C ARG A 833 -0.63 -0.11 -36.52
N CYS A 834 0.21 0.89 -36.73
CA CYS A 834 0.27 1.67 -37.94
C CYS A 834 1.37 1.14 -38.85
N VAL A 835 1.11 1.22 -40.15
CA VAL A 835 2.09 0.93 -41.20
C VAL A 835 2.35 2.17 -42.06
N TYR A 836 3.57 2.22 -42.59
CA TYR A 836 4.11 3.33 -43.36
C TYR A 836 4.79 2.76 -44.61
N SER A 837 4.49 3.32 -45.78
CA SER A 837 5.10 2.88 -47.05
C SER A 837 6.51 3.45 -47.20
N ASN A 838 7.48 2.60 -47.58
CA ASN A 838 8.83 3.05 -47.94
C ASN A 838 8.85 3.86 -49.25
N GLN A 839 7.83 3.73 -50.11
CA GLN A 839 7.76 4.36 -51.43
C GLN A 839 7.28 5.82 -51.41
N LEU A 840 6.86 6.34 -50.24
CA LEU A 840 6.48 7.74 -50.08
C LEU A 840 7.67 8.66 -49.71
N LYS A 841 8.89 8.11 -49.60
CA LYS A 841 10.14 8.85 -49.39
C LYS A 841 10.46 9.85 -50.50
#